data_AF-A0A419DWH8-F1
#
_entry.id   AF-A0A419DWH8-F1
#
_cell.length_a   1.000
_cell.length_b   1.000
_cell.length_c   1.000
_cell.angle_alpha   90.00
_cell.angle_beta   90.00
_cell.angle_gamma   90.00
#
_symmetry.space_group_name_H-M   'P 1'
#
loop_
_entity.id
_entity.type
_entity.pdbx_description
1 polymer ?
#
loop_
_entity_poly.entity_id
_entity_poly.type
_entity_poly.pdbx_seq_one_letter_code
_entity_poly.pdbx_strand_id
1 'polypeptide(L)'
;MAIKDKKITIDKKLRPIRLAFLVKKDDNRTLREVFKINTCLWGGVYNPIIPYFKKTPPNWEDRRFRHPPASSITKGYLDSFDPDYLVVKDKQKIAGSLFDKERLLSFDDVMNSKDEEPISYGVDVTDLYWHLYDKDFKFERRHRIKVFCPKPSREISLLSACSFGDFPDKKEMAYVKKNYCHCFNAKDLLIKPNNFLECFLNEGVSPMRITRAELKASPRGWRADASIFFMDATSWLDIVDYWNLRAVGRDVLPLPKQYADHYIDLVNGIIKHNYVPYRHNKDMMHHTTFICSRSSSMDEMQAFSKKLTSPGDHAYSLQHWYPRMWDEWAKDKDHVELCSIVAKEESEEISLDDDYARFKDISPSFVDRYGGGGKPRWMNTLKLKDFYKRYDCPTVLPRNLKDAYHLFGAHSFHKAWVSNEGINIPCEHYEWSHFFEIPSSLKVFEAWFKEQGYDIELSGSGRISLKIIDSVGGIHGARAFQDEEIVKLLNDMSHAAVETEVEGSAEGEIKSKVRAKTVPVKKWQDLLQRISLANSPEIAERRLQNLLGYKILKGGVTLQCPECAQRTWYSLDDLSDMVVCERCLEKFDFPIVRPISENNWHLRTIGPFSVENYAQGGYCVALSLEFFGGHGLSNEMTWIPSFILKAKEEKPLEADFGMFLSEGRMDEIKTPLIIFGECKSFNEFTQADVGRMRVIADKFPGAIIAFCTLRKTLKDREKKLIASLARRGRKHLKAEQWVNPVLILTGIELFDDFEPPSCWKDKGTPYEAFANNWHIRDGIQNLCDATQQMHLGIESYWTWYEQTRQKRLSRRQKSNTNNSSASKPSK
;
A
#
# COMPACT_ATOMS: atom_id res chain seq x y z
N MET A 1 32.02 -5.97 14.62
CA MET A 1 30.64 -5.93 15.14
C MET A 1 30.09 -7.31 14.87
N ALA A 2 29.85 -8.10 15.92
CA ALA A 2 29.21 -9.39 15.77
C ALA A 2 27.94 -9.21 14.94
N ILE A 3 27.71 -10.11 13.98
CA ILE A 3 26.49 -10.15 13.17
C ILE A 3 25.35 -10.11 14.18
N LYS A 4 24.69 -8.96 14.33
CA LYS A 4 23.46 -8.89 15.12
C LYS A 4 22.47 -9.76 14.35
N ASP A 5 21.91 -10.77 15.01
CA ASP A 5 20.83 -11.59 14.46
C ASP A 5 19.82 -10.64 13.79
N LYS A 6 19.70 -10.72 12.46
CA LYS A 6 18.74 -9.89 11.74
C LYS A 6 17.37 -10.34 12.18
N LYS A 7 16.55 -9.43 12.66
CA LYS A 7 15.20 -9.74 13.09
C LYS A 7 14.20 -8.99 12.25
N ILE A 8 13.14 -9.68 11.88
CA ILE A 8 11.98 -9.09 11.20
C ILE A 8 10.71 -9.55 11.91
N THR A 9 9.64 -8.77 11.77
CA THR A 9 8.32 -9.19 12.23
C THR A 9 7.51 -9.67 11.03
N ILE A 10 6.85 -10.81 11.17
CA ILE A 10 5.87 -11.30 10.20
C ILE A 10 4.49 -11.21 10.83
N ASP A 11 3.62 -10.40 10.22
CA ASP A 11 2.19 -10.38 10.52
C ASP A 11 1.49 -11.39 9.62
N LYS A 12 0.75 -12.32 10.23
CA LYS A 12 0.03 -13.42 9.58
C LYS A 12 -1.48 -13.21 9.78
N LYS A 13 -2.25 -13.28 8.70
CA LYS A 13 -3.73 -13.24 8.75
C LYS A 13 -4.31 -14.49 8.08
N LEU A 14 -5.14 -15.23 8.81
CA LEU A 14 -5.92 -16.35 8.30
C LEU A 14 -7.26 -15.87 7.76
N ARG A 15 -7.59 -16.26 6.53
CA ARG A 15 -8.92 -16.05 5.95
C ARG A 15 -9.33 -17.18 4.98
N PRO A 16 -10.62 -17.28 4.64
CA PRO A 16 -11.07 -18.16 3.57
C PRO A 16 -10.49 -17.74 2.21
N ILE A 17 -10.47 -18.67 1.26
CA ILE A 17 -10.15 -18.36 -0.15
C ILE A 17 -11.24 -17.46 -0.73
N ARG A 18 -10.83 -16.41 -1.43
CA ARG A 18 -11.68 -15.48 -2.17
C ARG A 18 -11.78 -15.92 -3.63
N LEU A 19 -12.87 -16.60 -3.95
CA LEU A 19 -13.18 -17.04 -5.31
C LEU A 19 -14.03 -15.99 -6.02
N ALA A 20 -13.53 -15.41 -7.11
CA ALA A 20 -14.33 -14.56 -7.99
C ALA A 20 -15.01 -15.41 -9.08
N PHE A 21 -16.34 -15.34 -9.19
CA PHE A 21 -17.08 -16.08 -10.21
C PHE A 21 -17.40 -15.17 -11.39
N LEU A 22 -16.82 -15.44 -12.57
CA LEU A 22 -17.14 -14.72 -13.79
C LEU A 22 -18.44 -15.26 -14.39
N VAL A 23 -19.52 -14.49 -14.31
CA VAL A 23 -20.85 -14.93 -14.76
C VAL A 23 -21.36 -14.03 -15.87
N LYS A 24 -21.76 -14.63 -16.99
CA LYS A 24 -22.36 -13.92 -18.11
C LYS A 24 -23.73 -13.35 -17.71
N LYS A 25 -24.00 -12.11 -18.10
CA LYS A 25 -25.32 -11.48 -17.91
C LYS A 25 -26.46 -12.38 -18.38
N ASP A 26 -27.53 -12.43 -17.59
CA ASP A 26 -28.77 -13.19 -17.80
C ASP A 26 -28.62 -14.72 -17.74
N ASP A 27 -27.47 -15.25 -17.33
CA ASP A 27 -27.30 -16.68 -17.08
C ASP A 27 -27.76 -17.05 -15.65
N ASN A 28 -29.08 -17.16 -15.47
CA ASN A 28 -29.70 -17.52 -14.18
C ASN A 28 -29.27 -18.91 -13.69
N ARG A 29 -28.96 -19.84 -14.60
CA ARG A 29 -28.56 -21.21 -14.25
C ARG A 29 -27.18 -21.21 -13.61
N THR A 30 -26.20 -20.59 -14.28
CA THR A 30 -24.85 -20.45 -13.73
C THR A 30 -24.87 -19.60 -12.46
N LEU A 31 -25.68 -18.53 -12.40
CA LEU A 31 -25.80 -17.71 -11.20
C LEU A 31 -26.31 -18.51 -9.98
N ARG A 32 -27.34 -19.35 -10.16
CA ARG A 32 -27.83 -20.23 -9.09
C ARG A 32 -26.80 -21.27 -8.67
N GLU A 33 -26.03 -21.79 -9.62
CA GLU A 33 -24.93 -22.71 -9.34
C GLU A 33 -23.85 -22.06 -8.47
N VAL A 34 -23.49 -20.78 -8.74
CA VAL A 34 -22.60 -20.00 -7.87
C VAL A 34 -23.14 -19.87 -6.45
N PHE A 35 -24.43 -19.59 -6.27
CA PHE A 35 -25.03 -19.52 -4.92
C PHE A 35 -24.96 -20.86 -4.19
N LYS A 36 -25.15 -21.97 -4.92
CA LYS A 36 -25.03 -23.33 -4.36
C LYS A 36 -23.61 -23.63 -3.92
N ILE A 37 -22.61 -23.30 -4.75
CA ILE A 37 -21.20 -23.43 -4.40
C ILE A 37 -20.88 -22.62 -3.15
N ASN A 38 -21.23 -21.33 -3.14
CA ASN A 38 -20.95 -20.45 -2.00
C ASN A 38 -21.71 -20.83 -0.73
N THR A 39 -22.81 -21.57 -0.81
CA THR A 39 -23.49 -22.13 0.38
C THR A 39 -22.69 -23.28 1.00
N CYS A 40 -21.85 -23.95 0.21
CA CYS A 40 -21.03 -25.09 0.63
C CYS A 40 -19.61 -24.69 1.09
N LEU A 41 -19.25 -23.41 1.03
CA LEU A 41 -17.90 -22.93 1.35
C LEU A 41 -17.90 -22.03 2.59
N TRP A 42 -16.92 -22.22 3.47
CA TRP A 42 -16.64 -21.25 4.53
C TRP A 42 -16.26 -19.89 3.92
N GLY A 43 -16.88 -18.81 4.41
CA GLY A 43 -16.73 -17.47 3.84
C GLY A 43 -17.43 -17.26 2.50
N GLY A 44 -18.25 -18.20 2.01
CA GLY A 44 -18.80 -18.15 0.65
C GLY A 44 -19.60 -16.89 0.28
N VAL A 45 -20.27 -16.23 1.24
CA VAL A 45 -20.94 -14.93 1.00
C VAL A 45 -19.99 -13.82 0.54
N TYR A 46 -18.69 -13.95 0.84
CA TYR A 46 -17.67 -12.98 0.49
C TYR A 46 -17.00 -13.24 -0.86
N ASN A 47 -17.37 -14.33 -1.55
CA ASN A 47 -16.90 -14.64 -2.88
C ASN A 47 -17.64 -13.79 -3.92
N PRO A 48 -16.97 -12.85 -4.62
CA PRO A 48 -17.66 -11.90 -5.48
C PRO A 48 -18.12 -12.54 -6.79
N ILE A 49 -19.16 -11.95 -7.39
CA ILE A 49 -19.69 -12.34 -8.69
C ILE A 49 -19.35 -11.25 -9.69
N ILE A 50 -18.44 -11.54 -10.61
CA ILE A 50 -17.99 -10.57 -11.62
C ILE A 50 -18.91 -10.67 -12.83
N PRO A 51 -19.73 -9.63 -13.11
CA PRO A 51 -20.61 -9.68 -14.26
C PRO A 51 -19.79 -9.52 -15.55
N TYR A 52 -20.01 -10.43 -16.49
CA TYR A 52 -19.37 -10.43 -17.79
C TYR A 52 -20.34 -10.01 -18.90
N PHE A 53 -19.91 -9.02 -19.68
CA PHE A 53 -20.69 -8.45 -20.76
C PHE A 53 -19.92 -8.48 -22.08
N LYS A 54 -20.61 -8.79 -23.19
CA LYS A 54 -20.07 -8.52 -24.54
C LYS A 54 -20.15 -7.04 -24.89
N LYS A 55 -21.22 -6.37 -24.46
CA LYS A 55 -21.47 -4.94 -24.61
C LYS A 55 -22.05 -4.42 -23.29
N THR A 56 -21.59 -3.24 -22.85
CA THR A 56 -22.07 -2.60 -21.63
C THR A 56 -23.60 -2.41 -21.70
N PRO A 57 -24.39 -2.88 -20.71
CA PRO A 57 -25.85 -2.76 -20.73
C PRO A 57 -26.34 -1.30 -20.60
N PRO A 58 -27.54 -0.95 -21.09
CA PRO A 58 -28.08 0.41 -20.99
C PRO A 58 -28.36 0.90 -19.55
N ASN A 59 -28.57 -0.01 -18.60
CA ASN A 59 -28.74 0.38 -17.20
C ASN A 59 -27.42 0.68 -16.47
N TRP A 60 -26.28 0.59 -17.18
CA TRP A 60 -24.98 1.08 -16.73
C TRP A 60 -24.69 2.51 -17.23
N GLU A 61 -25.66 3.14 -17.88
CA GLU A 61 -25.56 4.50 -18.39
C GLU A 61 -25.65 5.52 -17.25
N ASP A 62 -24.51 6.11 -16.87
CA ASP A 62 -24.53 7.38 -16.15
C ASP A 62 -24.73 8.51 -17.19
N ARG A 63 -25.88 9.21 -17.13
CA ARG A 63 -26.23 10.29 -18.07
C ARG A 63 -25.19 11.41 -18.14
N ARG A 64 -24.25 11.49 -17.18
CA ARG A 64 -23.25 12.57 -17.07
C ARG A 64 -21.85 12.18 -17.58
N PHE A 65 -21.55 10.90 -17.79
CA PHE A 65 -20.20 10.43 -18.14
C PHE A 65 -20.20 9.48 -19.35
N ARG A 66 -19.03 9.29 -19.98
CA ARG A 66 -18.88 8.33 -21.09
C ARG A 66 -18.97 6.90 -20.57
N HIS A 67 -19.63 6.02 -21.33
CA HIS A 67 -19.77 4.61 -20.98
C HIS A 67 -18.40 3.93 -20.79
N PRO A 68 -18.15 3.26 -19.66
CA PRO A 68 -16.99 2.41 -19.54
C PRO A 68 -17.14 1.20 -20.49
N PRO A 69 -16.08 0.85 -21.24
CA PRO A 69 -16.07 -0.39 -22.02
C PRO A 69 -16.31 -1.60 -21.11
N ALA A 70 -16.98 -2.64 -21.62
CA ALA A 70 -17.28 -3.85 -20.86
C ALA A 70 -16.03 -4.49 -20.23
N SER A 71 -14.91 -4.51 -20.97
CA SER A 71 -13.61 -4.99 -20.47
C SER A 71 -13.09 -4.18 -19.28
N SER A 72 -13.34 -2.87 -19.26
CA SER A 72 -12.94 -1.99 -18.15
C SER A 72 -13.76 -2.26 -16.90
N ILE A 73 -15.05 -2.58 -17.03
CA ILE A 73 -15.90 -2.94 -15.89
C ILE A 73 -15.42 -4.26 -15.28
N THR A 74 -15.23 -5.30 -16.11
CA THR A 74 -14.77 -6.60 -15.63
C THR A 74 -13.40 -6.47 -14.95
N LYS A 75 -12.45 -5.77 -15.58
CA LYS A 75 -11.13 -5.52 -14.99
C LYS A 75 -11.23 -4.73 -13.69
N GLY A 76 -12.04 -3.67 -13.67
CA GLY A 76 -12.24 -2.86 -12.48
C GLY A 76 -12.79 -3.65 -11.29
N TYR A 77 -13.72 -4.57 -11.53
CA TYR A 77 -14.17 -5.49 -10.47
C TYR A 77 -13.06 -6.43 -9.98
N LEU A 78 -12.28 -7.01 -10.89
CA LEU A 78 -11.15 -7.88 -10.52
C LEU A 78 -10.11 -7.10 -9.69
N ASP A 79 -9.75 -5.88 -10.12
CA ASP A 79 -8.83 -4.99 -9.43
C ASP A 79 -9.38 -4.57 -8.05
N SER A 80 -10.70 -4.41 -7.93
CA SER A 80 -11.35 -3.97 -6.69
C SER A 80 -11.56 -5.05 -5.65
N PHE A 81 -11.88 -6.27 -6.09
CA PHE A 81 -12.07 -7.42 -5.23
C PHE A 81 -10.78 -8.19 -4.95
N ASP A 82 -9.76 -8.03 -5.78
CA ASP A 82 -8.45 -8.66 -5.64
C ASP A 82 -8.57 -10.16 -5.30
N PRO A 83 -9.20 -10.97 -6.17
CA PRO A 83 -9.50 -12.36 -5.86
C PRO A 83 -8.25 -13.24 -5.90
N ASP A 84 -8.25 -14.29 -5.09
CA ASP A 84 -7.20 -15.30 -5.09
C ASP A 84 -7.27 -16.10 -6.39
N TYR A 85 -8.47 -16.56 -6.74
CA TYR A 85 -8.76 -17.33 -7.95
C TYR A 85 -9.95 -16.76 -8.71
N LEU A 86 -9.87 -16.85 -10.04
CA LEU A 86 -10.98 -16.53 -10.94
C LEU A 86 -11.61 -17.83 -11.44
N VAL A 87 -12.88 -18.04 -11.12
CA VAL A 87 -13.68 -19.20 -11.53
C VAL A 87 -14.46 -18.85 -12.79
N VAL A 88 -14.27 -19.64 -13.85
CA VAL A 88 -14.88 -19.44 -15.16
C VAL A 88 -15.46 -20.74 -15.70
N LYS A 89 -16.51 -20.65 -16.50
CA LYS A 89 -17.13 -21.84 -17.11
C LYS A 89 -16.23 -22.54 -18.14
N ASP A 90 -15.44 -21.74 -18.87
CA ASP A 90 -14.55 -22.23 -19.92
C ASP A 90 -13.23 -21.43 -19.87
N LYS A 91 -12.17 -22.09 -19.38
CA LYS A 91 -10.85 -21.49 -19.23
C LYS A 91 -10.27 -20.99 -20.56
N GLN A 92 -10.60 -21.63 -21.68
CA GLN A 92 -10.02 -21.31 -22.99
C GLN A 92 -10.59 -20.01 -23.58
N LYS A 93 -11.78 -19.59 -23.14
CA LYS A 93 -12.44 -18.37 -23.62
C LYS A 93 -11.99 -17.09 -22.92
N ILE A 94 -11.12 -17.21 -21.92
CA ILE A 94 -10.57 -16.07 -21.20
C ILE A 94 -9.27 -15.63 -21.87
N ALA A 95 -9.20 -14.36 -22.26
CA ALA A 95 -7.96 -13.78 -22.72
C ALA A 95 -6.89 -13.91 -21.62
N GLY A 96 -5.72 -14.45 -21.95
CA GLY A 96 -4.64 -14.67 -20.98
C GLY A 96 -4.10 -13.39 -20.33
N SER A 97 -4.51 -12.21 -20.80
CA SER A 97 -4.20 -10.90 -20.21
C SER A 97 -5.19 -10.46 -19.13
N LEU A 98 -6.32 -11.15 -18.95
CA LEU A 98 -7.36 -10.75 -18.00
C LEU A 98 -7.02 -11.15 -16.56
N PHE A 99 -6.44 -12.34 -16.39
CA PHE A 99 -6.09 -12.91 -15.10
C PHE A 99 -4.96 -13.91 -15.27
N ASP A 100 -4.26 -14.20 -14.17
CA ASP A 100 -3.20 -15.21 -14.15
C ASP A 100 -3.76 -16.60 -14.47
N LYS A 101 -3.12 -17.31 -15.41
CA LYS A 101 -3.55 -18.63 -15.89
C LYS A 101 -3.46 -19.69 -14.80
N GLU A 102 -2.50 -19.58 -13.89
CA GLU A 102 -2.30 -20.56 -12.80
C GLU A 102 -3.36 -20.39 -11.70
N ARG A 103 -3.99 -19.21 -11.63
CA ARG A 103 -5.08 -18.90 -10.70
C ARG A 103 -6.46 -18.92 -11.36
N LEU A 104 -6.56 -19.54 -12.54
CA LEU A 104 -7.82 -19.71 -13.28
C LEU A 104 -8.42 -21.10 -13.02
N LEU A 105 -9.61 -21.12 -12.45
CA LEU A 105 -10.35 -22.33 -12.08
C LEU A 105 -11.60 -22.51 -12.94
N SER A 106 -12.01 -23.76 -13.12
CA SER A 106 -13.34 -24.12 -13.62
C SER A 106 -14.31 -24.34 -12.45
N PHE A 107 -15.61 -24.40 -12.73
CA PHE A 107 -16.60 -24.77 -11.71
C PHE A 107 -16.35 -26.18 -11.17
N ASP A 108 -15.98 -27.12 -12.04
CA ASP A 108 -15.65 -28.49 -11.67
C ASP A 108 -14.34 -28.55 -10.86
N ASP A 109 -13.38 -27.64 -11.08
CA ASP A 109 -12.17 -27.60 -10.27
C ASP A 109 -12.46 -27.20 -8.81
N VAL A 110 -13.47 -26.36 -8.59
CA VAL A 110 -13.86 -25.90 -7.25
C VAL A 110 -14.72 -26.96 -6.57
N MET A 111 -15.69 -27.50 -7.31
CA MET A 111 -16.65 -28.49 -6.83
C MET A 111 -16.77 -29.67 -7.81
N ASN A 112 -15.97 -30.71 -7.62
CA ASN A 112 -16.03 -31.92 -8.41
C ASN A 112 -16.86 -33.00 -7.71
N SER A 113 -18.13 -33.12 -8.09
CA SER A 113 -19.04 -34.13 -7.52
C SER A 113 -18.64 -35.59 -7.78
N LYS A 114 -17.59 -35.87 -8.55
CA LYS A 114 -17.11 -37.23 -8.81
C LYS A 114 -15.99 -37.69 -7.87
N ASP A 115 -15.38 -36.75 -7.14
CA ASP A 115 -14.29 -37.05 -6.22
C ASP A 115 -14.85 -37.46 -4.85
N GLU A 116 -14.05 -38.18 -4.06
CA GLU A 116 -14.42 -38.58 -2.69
C GLU A 116 -14.64 -37.36 -1.78
N GLU A 117 -13.89 -36.28 -2.03
CA GLU A 117 -14.05 -34.97 -1.41
C GLU A 117 -14.53 -33.97 -2.47
N PRO A 118 -15.85 -33.73 -2.58
CA PRO A 118 -16.39 -32.94 -3.69
C PRO A 118 -15.99 -31.47 -3.70
N ILE A 119 -15.62 -30.90 -2.55
CA ILE A 119 -15.09 -29.54 -2.43
C ILE A 119 -13.58 -29.61 -2.52
N SER A 120 -13.01 -29.18 -3.64
CA SER A 120 -11.56 -29.23 -3.85
C SER A 120 -10.89 -27.91 -3.50
N TYR A 121 -11.49 -26.75 -3.80
CA TYR A 121 -10.92 -25.44 -3.44
C TYR A 121 -11.77 -24.74 -2.37
N GLY A 122 -11.14 -24.41 -1.26
CA GLY A 122 -11.80 -23.82 -0.09
C GLY A 122 -12.00 -24.83 1.05
N VAL A 123 -12.54 -24.35 2.17
CA VAL A 123 -12.94 -25.21 3.28
C VAL A 123 -14.41 -25.61 3.09
N ASP A 124 -14.68 -26.92 3.13
CA ASP A 124 -16.04 -27.46 3.16
C ASP A 124 -16.75 -26.94 4.41
N VAL A 125 -17.91 -26.32 4.21
CA VAL A 125 -18.70 -25.75 5.28
C VAL A 125 -19.16 -26.81 6.31
N THR A 126 -19.15 -28.10 5.99
CA THR A 126 -19.52 -29.13 6.97
C THR A 126 -18.56 -29.25 8.14
N ASP A 127 -17.26 -28.94 7.94
CA ASP A 127 -16.27 -28.86 9.02
C ASP A 127 -16.70 -27.79 10.05
N LEU A 128 -17.14 -26.63 9.53
CA LEU A 128 -17.70 -25.56 10.34
C LEU A 128 -19.01 -25.96 11.01
N TYR A 129 -19.88 -26.73 10.35
CA TYR A 129 -21.13 -27.19 10.95
C TYR A 129 -20.91 -28.07 12.17
N TRP A 130 -19.99 -29.03 12.08
CA TRP A 130 -19.64 -29.89 13.20
C TRP A 130 -18.94 -29.13 14.32
N HIS A 131 -18.06 -28.18 13.98
CA HIS A 131 -17.45 -27.31 14.98
C HIS A 131 -18.48 -26.49 15.75
N LEU A 132 -19.40 -25.83 15.06
CA LEU A 132 -20.48 -25.08 15.70
C LEU A 132 -21.43 -26.00 16.47
N TYR A 133 -21.66 -27.22 15.99
CA TYR A 133 -22.40 -28.22 16.73
C TYR A 133 -21.76 -28.48 18.09
N ASP A 134 -20.50 -28.90 18.11
CA ASP A 134 -19.80 -29.23 19.36
C ASP A 134 -19.61 -28.01 20.28
N LYS A 135 -19.42 -26.81 19.70
CA LYS A 135 -19.21 -25.57 20.45
C LYS A 135 -20.50 -24.98 21.01
N ASP A 136 -21.58 -24.95 20.22
CA ASP A 136 -22.75 -24.08 20.46
C ASP A 136 -24.11 -24.80 20.41
N PHE A 137 -24.27 -25.91 19.67
CA PHE A 137 -25.58 -26.51 19.39
C PHE A 137 -25.80 -27.93 19.96
N LYS A 138 -24.75 -28.56 20.51
CA LYS A 138 -24.82 -29.88 21.16
C LYS A 138 -25.69 -29.86 22.42
N PHE A 139 -25.83 -28.71 23.08
CA PHE A 139 -26.62 -28.52 24.29
C PHE A 139 -27.75 -27.51 24.06
N GLU A 140 -28.86 -27.67 24.80
CA GLU A 140 -29.95 -26.70 24.75
C GLU A 140 -29.57 -25.37 25.41
N ARG A 141 -29.55 -24.30 24.61
CA ARG A 141 -29.30 -22.94 25.10
C ARG A 141 -30.53 -22.35 25.78
N ARG A 142 -30.31 -21.56 26.85
CA ARG A 142 -31.36 -20.72 27.48
C ARG A 142 -32.07 -19.82 26.48
N HIS A 143 -31.31 -19.25 25.53
CA HIS A 143 -31.83 -18.51 24.39
C HIS A 143 -31.54 -19.31 23.13
N ARG A 144 -32.57 -20.01 22.63
CA ARG A 144 -32.47 -20.88 21.46
C ARG A 144 -32.19 -20.05 20.20
N ILE A 145 -31.14 -20.43 19.47
CA ILE A 145 -30.88 -19.89 18.13
C ILE A 145 -31.78 -20.64 17.15
N LYS A 146 -32.68 -19.91 16.48
CA LYS A 146 -33.49 -20.49 15.40
C LYS A 146 -32.64 -20.66 14.15
N VAL A 147 -32.69 -21.84 13.53
CA VAL A 147 -32.00 -22.17 12.28
C VAL A 147 -33.01 -22.80 11.33
N PHE A 148 -32.97 -22.44 10.05
CA PHE A 148 -33.98 -22.88 9.08
C PHE A 148 -33.39 -23.30 7.74
N CYS A 149 -34.08 -24.19 7.04
CA CYS A 149 -33.81 -24.53 5.65
C CYS A 149 -34.79 -23.77 4.73
N PRO A 150 -34.31 -22.93 3.81
CA PRO A 150 -35.19 -22.14 2.95
C PRO A 150 -35.94 -23.04 1.94
N LYS A 151 -37.26 -22.87 1.86
CA LYS A 151 -38.12 -23.43 0.82
C LYS A 151 -38.84 -22.29 0.09
N PRO A 152 -38.22 -21.67 -0.94
CA PRO A 152 -38.83 -20.55 -1.63
C PRO A 152 -39.94 -20.97 -2.59
N SER A 153 -40.92 -20.07 -2.79
CA SER A 153 -41.81 -20.14 -3.95
C SER A 153 -41.02 -19.91 -5.25
N ARG A 154 -41.58 -20.37 -6.38
CA ARG A 154 -40.91 -20.31 -7.69
C ARG A 154 -40.49 -18.90 -8.09
N GLU A 155 -41.32 -17.90 -7.79
CA GLU A 155 -41.13 -16.49 -8.15
C GLU A 155 -39.88 -15.87 -7.52
N ILE A 156 -39.60 -16.17 -6.26
CA ILE A 156 -38.46 -15.59 -5.52
C ILE A 156 -37.31 -16.58 -5.34
N SER A 157 -37.32 -17.69 -6.07
CA SER A 157 -36.36 -18.78 -5.85
C SER A 157 -34.91 -18.33 -6.02
N LEU A 158 -34.62 -17.43 -6.97
CA LEU A 158 -33.26 -16.94 -7.21
C LEU A 158 -32.83 -15.91 -6.16
N LEU A 159 -33.72 -14.98 -5.78
CA LEU A 159 -33.47 -14.04 -4.69
C LEU A 159 -33.27 -14.76 -3.35
N SER A 160 -34.10 -15.78 -3.07
CA SER A 160 -33.97 -16.60 -1.88
C SER A 160 -32.63 -17.34 -1.84
N ALA A 161 -32.19 -17.94 -2.95
CA ALA A 161 -30.85 -18.55 -3.03
C ALA A 161 -29.73 -17.52 -2.80
N CYS A 162 -29.87 -16.32 -3.33
CA CYS A 162 -28.94 -15.20 -3.10
C CYS A 162 -28.90 -14.80 -1.61
N SER A 163 -30.05 -14.63 -0.95
CA SER A 163 -30.15 -14.11 0.41
C SER A 163 -29.91 -15.15 1.50
N PHE A 164 -30.43 -16.37 1.33
CA PHE A 164 -30.45 -17.42 2.35
C PHE A 164 -29.52 -18.59 2.04
N GLY A 165 -29.07 -18.72 0.79
CA GLY A 165 -28.34 -19.89 0.31
C GLY A 165 -29.26 -20.95 -0.26
N ASP A 166 -28.68 -21.86 -1.05
CA ASP A 166 -29.37 -23.00 -1.65
C ASP A 166 -28.39 -24.18 -1.71
N PHE A 167 -28.88 -25.41 -1.55
CA PHE A 167 -28.00 -26.59 -1.55
C PHE A 167 -27.91 -27.21 -2.96
N PRO A 168 -26.80 -27.85 -3.32
CA PRO A 168 -26.70 -28.61 -4.56
C PRO A 168 -27.73 -29.76 -4.62
N ASP A 169 -28.29 -30.02 -5.80
CA ASP A 169 -29.28 -31.10 -6.00
C ASP A 169 -28.61 -32.44 -6.36
N LYS A 170 -27.30 -32.43 -6.60
CA LYS A 170 -26.51 -33.62 -6.94
C LYS A 170 -26.48 -34.58 -5.74
N LYS A 171 -26.65 -35.87 -5.98
CA LYS A 171 -26.76 -36.90 -4.93
C LYS A 171 -25.50 -36.95 -4.05
N GLU A 172 -24.35 -36.77 -4.67
CA GLU A 172 -23.03 -36.78 -4.06
C GLU A 172 -22.83 -35.61 -3.09
N MET A 173 -23.58 -34.52 -3.26
CA MET A 173 -23.56 -33.33 -2.40
C MET A 173 -24.66 -33.32 -1.32
N ALA A 174 -25.49 -34.37 -1.26
CA ALA A 174 -26.62 -34.41 -0.32
C ALA A 174 -26.19 -34.37 1.16
N TYR A 175 -24.94 -34.74 1.45
CA TYR A 175 -24.38 -34.72 2.81
C TYR A 175 -24.35 -33.31 3.40
N VAL A 176 -24.11 -32.26 2.60
CA VAL A 176 -24.00 -30.87 3.10
C VAL A 176 -25.32 -30.44 3.77
N LYS A 177 -26.44 -30.61 3.06
CA LYS A 177 -27.78 -30.31 3.58
C LYS A 177 -28.13 -31.22 4.76
N LYS A 178 -27.80 -32.51 4.68
CA LYS A 178 -28.05 -33.48 5.75
C LYS A 178 -27.33 -33.08 7.04
N ASN A 179 -26.04 -32.72 6.95
CA ASN A 179 -25.24 -32.27 8.09
C ASN A 179 -25.77 -30.95 8.64
N TYR A 180 -26.11 -29.98 7.79
CA TYR A 180 -26.75 -28.73 8.22
C TYR A 180 -28.02 -28.98 9.05
N CYS A 181 -28.94 -29.79 8.53
CA CYS A 181 -30.19 -30.11 9.23
C CYS A 181 -29.93 -30.87 10.53
N HIS A 182 -28.96 -31.79 10.55
CA HIS A 182 -28.62 -32.57 11.73
C HIS A 182 -27.97 -31.72 12.83
N CYS A 183 -26.89 -30.99 12.51
CA CYS A 183 -26.13 -30.17 13.45
C CYS A 183 -26.98 -29.05 14.07
N PHE A 184 -27.92 -28.48 13.32
CA PHE A 184 -28.66 -27.30 13.79
C PHE A 184 -30.14 -27.55 14.08
N ASN A 185 -30.63 -28.79 13.91
CA ASN A 185 -32.06 -29.11 13.97
C ASN A 185 -32.90 -28.15 13.11
N ALA A 186 -32.40 -27.86 11.89
CA ALA A 186 -32.96 -26.83 11.04
C ALA A 186 -34.33 -27.24 10.50
N LYS A 187 -35.33 -26.35 10.65
CA LYS A 187 -36.69 -26.58 10.16
C LYS A 187 -36.90 -25.96 8.79
N ASP A 188 -37.71 -26.60 7.97
CA ASP A 188 -38.12 -26.03 6.69
C ASP A 188 -38.94 -24.75 6.91
N LEU A 189 -38.57 -23.68 6.22
CA LEU A 189 -39.27 -22.40 6.25
C LEU A 189 -39.74 -22.04 4.84
N LEU A 190 -41.06 -21.88 4.68
CA LEU A 190 -41.66 -21.47 3.41
C LEU A 190 -41.44 -19.97 3.20
N ILE A 191 -40.76 -19.61 2.11
CA ILE A 191 -40.43 -18.23 1.78
C ILE A 191 -41.24 -17.79 0.57
N LYS A 192 -41.96 -16.69 0.70
CA LYS A 192 -42.85 -16.07 -0.29
C LYS A 192 -42.57 -14.57 -0.41
N PRO A 193 -43.01 -13.91 -1.49
CA PRO A 193 -42.85 -12.47 -1.66
C PRO A 193 -43.32 -11.62 -0.48
N ASN A 194 -44.35 -12.04 0.25
CA ASN A 194 -44.89 -11.28 1.37
C ASN A 194 -44.16 -11.51 2.70
N ASN A 195 -43.53 -12.65 2.95
CA ASN A 195 -42.83 -12.91 4.23
C ASN A 195 -41.30 -12.91 4.11
N PHE A 196 -40.73 -12.67 2.93
CA PHE A 196 -39.29 -12.71 2.66
C PHE A 196 -38.45 -11.84 3.62
N LEU A 197 -38.78 -10.55 3.81
CA LEU A 197 -37.99 -9.68 4.69
C LEU A 197 -38.15 -10.05 6.17
N GLU A 198 -39.35 -10.50 6.58
CA GLU A 198 -39.60 -11.03 7.92
C GLU A 198 -38.73 -12.26 8.19
N CYS A 199 -38.64 -13.18 7.23
CA CYS A 199 -37.76 -14.35 7.31
C CYS A 199 -36.29 -13.96 7.48
N PHE A 200 -35.86 -12.88 6.82
CA PHE A 200 -34.48 -12.40 6.90
C PHE A 200 -34.13 -11.81 8.28
N LEU A 201 -35.08 -11.12 8.91
CA LEU A 201 -34.84 -10.40 10.16
C LEU A 201 -35.15 -11.26 11.41
N ASN A 202 -36.21 -12.06 11.37
CA ASN A 202 -36.86 -12.60 12.58
C ASN A 202 -36.82 -14.13 12.70
N GLU A 203 -36.64 -14.87 11.60
CA GLU A 203 -36.79 -16.33 11.59
C GLU A 203 -35.49 -17.12 11.84
N GLY A 204 -34.37 -16.43 12.02
CA GLY A 204 -33.12 -17.01 12.50
C GLY A 204 -32.00 -17.07 11.48
N VAL A 205 -31.14 -18.08 11.60
CA VAL A 205 -29.89 -18.21 10.82
C VAL A 205 -30.12 -19.11 9.60
N SER A 206 -29.83 -18.58 8.42
CA SER A 206 -29.89 -19.30 7.14
C SER A 206 -28.57 -20.02 6.81
N PRO A 207 -28.54 -20.97 5.86
CA PRO A 207 -27.30 -21.61 5.41
C PRO A 207 -26.20 -20.61 5.03
N MET A 208 -26.55 -19.58 4.25
CA MET A 208 -25.60 -18.53 3.83
C MET A 208 -25.08 -17.69 5.00
N ARG A 209 -25.89 -17.49 6.06
CA ARG A 209 -25.45 -16.74 7.24
C ARG A 209 -24.43 -17.53 8.07
N ILE A 210 -24.54 -18.87 8.10
CA ILE A 210 -23.60 -19.73 8.82
C ILE A 210 -22.19 -19.68 8.19
N THR A 211 -22.07 -19.48 6.88
CA THR A 211 -20.75 -19.40 6.23
C THR A 211 -19.88 -18.26 6.77
N ARG A 212 -20.46 -17.29 7.51
CA ARG A 212 -19.76 -16.16 8.13
C ARG A 212 -19.24 -16.46 9.54
N ALA A 213 -19.58 -17.62 10.13
CA ALA A 213 -19.15 -17.94 11.48
C ALA A 213 -17.62 -18.05 11.57
N GLU A 214 -17.08 -17.74 12.75
CA GLU A 214 -15.63 -17.63 13.01
C GLU A 214 -14.90 -16.57 12.15
N LEU A 215 -15.63 -15.67 11.46
CA LEU A 215 -15.04 -14.59 10.67
C LEU A 215 -15.43 -13.23 11.25
N LYS A 216 -14.42 -12.36 11.38
CA LYS A 216 -14.58 -10.94 11.62
C LYS A 216 -14.46 -10.22 10.28
N ALA A 217 -15.56 -9.60 9.85
CA ALA A 217 -15.57 -8.69 8.71
C ALA A 217 -15.51 -7.25 9.21
N SER A 218 -14.40 -6.57 8.93
CA SER A 218 -14.22 -5.16 9.23
C SER A 218 -14.44 -4.36 7.94
N PRO A 219 -15.56 -3.65 7.79
CA PRO A 219 -15.77 -2.76 6.64
C PRO A 219 -14.71 -1.65 6.67
N ARG A 220 -14.21 -1.28 5.48
CA ARG A 220 -13.23 -0.20 5.32
C ARG A 220 -13.96 1.04 4.76
N GLY A 221 -13.86 2.17 5.46
CA GLY A 221 -14.58 3.41 5.15
C GLY A 221 -15.26 4.07 6.35
N TRP A 222 -15.50 5.39 6.28
CA TRP A 222 -16.05 6.21 7.37
C TRP A 222 -17.54 5.99 7.69
N ARG A 223 -18.28 5.29 6.82
CA ARG A 223 -19.73 5.06 6.98
C ARG A 223 -20.07 3.59 6.79
N ALA A 224 -20.16 2.88 7.91
CA ALA A 224 -20.79 1.57 7.99
C ALA A 224 -22.29 1.71 8.35
N ASP A 225 -22.96 2.74 7.83
CA ASP A 225 -24.37 2.96 8.12
C ASP A 225 -25.21 1.86 7.45
N ALA A 226 -26.20 1.35 8.18
CA ALA A 226 -27.09 0.31 7.70
C ALA A 226 -27.75 0.72 6.38
N SER A 227 -27.75 -0.18 5.41
CA SER A 227 -28.21 0.11 4.06
C SER A 227 -29.38 -0.77 3.65
N ILE A 228 -30.34 -0.20 2.93
CA ILE A 228 -31.43 -0.93 2.28
C ILE A 228 -31.28 -0.77 0.77
N PHE A 229 -31.13 -1.88 0.05
CA PHE A 229 -30.98 -1.89 -1.39
C PHE A 229 -32.35 -2.02 -2.06
N PHE A 230 -32.87 -0.91 -2.58
CA PHE A 230 -34.14 -0.84 -3.30
C PHE A 230 -33.96 -1.37 -4.72
N MET A 231 -34.44 -2.59 -4.95
CA MET A 231 -34.03 -3.41 -6.10
C MET A 231 -35.20 -4.05 -6.85
N ASP A 232 -34.96 -4.46 -8.09
CA ASP A 232 -35.86 -5.31 -8.85
C ASP A 232 -35.48 -6.78 -8.65
N ALA A 233 -36.32 -7.57 -7.96
CA ALA A 233 -36.05 -8.98 -7.68
C ALA A 233 -36.09 -9.89 -8.91
N THR A 234 -36.56 -9.40 -10.07
CA THR A 234 -36.55 -10.13 -11.34
C THR A 234 -35.34 -9.80 -12.21
N SER A 235 -34.58 -8.75 -11.85
CA SER A 235 -33.38 -8.35 -12.57
C SER A 235 -32.17 -9.18 -12.15
N TRP A 236 -31.56 -9.88 -13.12
CA TRP A 236 -30.30 -10.59 -12.91
C TRP A 236 -29.20 -9.68 -12.38
N LEU A 237 -29.12 -8.45 -12.89
CA LEU A 237 -28.09 -7.47 -12.51
C LEU A 237 -28.25 -7.06 -11.04
N ASP A 238 -29.47 -6.74 -10.62
CA ASP A 238 -29.71 -6.31 -9.24
C ASP A 238 -29.43 -7.42 -8.22
N ILE A 239 -29.71 -8.69 -8.57
CA ILE A 239 -29.36 -9.83 -7.72
C ILE A 239 -27.83 -9.96 -7.55
N VAL A 240 -27.07 -9.77 -8.64
CA VAL A 240 -25.60 -9.75 -8.61
C VAL A 240 -25.07 -8.56 -7.81
N ASP A 241 -25.67 -7.39 -7.99
CA ASP A 241 -25.33 -6.16 -7.28
C ASP A 241 -25.53 -6.28 -5.77
N TYR A 242 -26.66 -6.87 -5.36
CA TYR A 242 -26.97 -7.18 -3.97
C TYR A 242 -25.96 -8.16 -3.36
N TRP A 243 -25.58 -9.21 -4.11
CA TRP A 243 -24.53 -10.13 -3.68
C TRP A 243 -23.20 -9.40 -3.48
N ASN A 244 -22.78 -8.60 -4.45
CA ASN A 244 -21.49 -7.89 -4.39
C ASN A 244 -21.42 -6.83 -3.30
N LEU A 245 -22.54 -6.17 -2.95
CA LEU A 245 -22.60 -5.28 -1.78
C LEU A 245 -22.32 -6.04 -0.48
N ARG A 246 -22.82 -7.27 -0.34
CA ARG A 246 -22.49 -8.12 0.81
C ARG A 246 -21.07 -8.67 0.74
N ALA A 247 -20.57 -8.97 -0.47
CA ALA A 247 -19.21 -9.49 -0.66
C ALA A 247 -18.13 -8.48 -0.25
N VAL A 248 -18.37 -7.17 -0.43
CA VAL A 248 -17.50 -6.11 0.12
C VAL A 248 -17.69 -5.87 1.62
N GLY A 249 -18.55 -6.64 2.29
CA GLY A 249 -18.77 -6.58 3.73
C GLY A 249 -19.79 -5.54 4.20
N ARG A 250 -20.59 -4.94 3.30
CA ARG A 250 -21.65 -4.03 3.72
C ARG A 250 -22.79 -4.79 4.38
N ASP A 251 -23.33 -4.21 5.44
CA ASP A 251 -24.59 -4.65 6.02
C ASP A 251 -25.74 -4.06 5.21
N VAL A 252 -26.28 -4.87 4.30
CA VAL A 252 -27.30 -4.45 3.34
C VAL A 252 -28.48 -5.41 3.31
N LEU A 253 -29.69 -4.83 3.43
CA LEU A 253 -30.94 -5.55 3.30
C LEU A 253 -31.50 -5.41 1.88
N PRO A 254 -31.97 -6.49 1.24
CA PRO A 254 -32.63 -6.39 -0.05
C PRO A 254 -34.09 -5.95 0.14
N LEU A 255 -34.52 -4.91 -0.57
CA LEU A 255 -35.91 -4.46 -0.62
C LEU A 255 -36.43 -4.50 -2.06
N PRO A 256 -37.09 -5.61 -2.45
CA PRO A 256 -37.68 -5.75 -3.78
C PRO A 256 -38.85 -4.80 -4.02
N LYS A 257 -38.78 -3.98 -5.07
CA LYS A 257 -39.81 -2.99 -5.40
C LYS A 257 -41.18 -3.60 -5.68
N GLN A 258 -41.23 -4.85 -6.17
CA GLN A 258 -42.47 -5.56 -6.48
C GLN A 258 -43.40 -5.70 -5.28
N TYR A 259 -42.85 -5.75 -4.07
CA TYR A 259 -43.60 -6.01 -2.84
C TYR A 259 -43.08 -5.18 -1.66
N ALA A 260 -42.39 -4.08 -1.93
CA ALA A 260 -41.83 -3.19 -0.90
C ALA A 260 -42.92 -2.60 0.02
N ASP A 261 -44.09 -2.30 -0.52
CA ASP A 261 -45.23 -1.75 0.23
C ASP A 261 -45.70 -2.67 1.37
N HIS A 262 -45.51 -3.99 1.23
CA HIS A 262 -45.86 -4.94 2.29
C HIS A 262 -44.93 -4.83 3.51
N TYR A 263 -43.76 -4.21 3.35
CA TYR A 263 -42.72 -4.14 4.36
C TYR A 263 -42.58 -2.78 5.04
N ILE A 264 -43.50 -1.85 4.81
CA ILE A 264 -43.43 -0.49 5.34
C ILE A 264 -43.19 -0.48 6.86
N ASP A 265 -43.94 -1.28 7.62
CA ASP A 265 -43.82 -1.31 9.08
C ASP A 265 -42.47 -1.87 9.56
N LEU A 266 -41.96 -2.92 8.89
CA LEU A 266 -40.63 -3.48 9.18
C LEU A 266 -39.52 -2.48 8.85
N VAL A 267 -39.62 -1.81 7.70
CA VAL A 267 -38.67 -0.79 7.26
C VAL A 267 -38.65 0.39 8.24
N ASN A 268 -39.82 0.85 8.70
CA ASN A 268 -39.93 1.88 9.74
C ASN A 268 -39.26 1.41 11.06
N GLY A 269 -39.45 0.14 11.43
CA GLY A 269 -38.77 -0.48 12.57
C GLY A 269 -37.25 -0.46 12.45
N ILE A 270 -36.72 -0.80 11.27
CA ILE A 270 -35.27 -0.77 10.98
C ILE A 270 -34.73 0.66 11.08
N ILE A 271 -35.39 1.63 10.44
CA ILE A 271 -34.98 3.04 10.48
C ILE A 271 -34.92 3.53 11.93
N LYS A 272 -35.96 3.23 12.72
CA LYS A 272 -36.02 3.59 14.14
C LYS A 272 -34.91 2.93 14.96
N HIS A 273 -34.59 1.66 14.69
CA HIS A 273 -33.53 0.95 15.40
C HIS A 273 -32.14 1.53 15.10
N ASN A 274 -31.90 1.95 13.86
CA ASN A 274 -30.63 2.50 13.42
C ASN A 274 -30.47 3.98 13.79
N TYR A 275 -31.56 4.70 14.04
CA TYR A 275 -31.54 6.11 14.40
C TYR A 275 -31.13 6.32 15.87
N VAL A 276 -29.84 6.14 16.14
CA VAL A 276 -29.21 6.27 17.47
C VAL A 276 -28.04 7.25 17.44
N PRO A 277 -27.71 7.93 18.55
CA PRO A 277 -26.61 8.90 18.57
C PRO A 277 -25.24 8.22 18.41
N TYR A 278 -24.28 8.91 17.78
CA TYR A 278 -22.90 8.42 17.69
C TYR A 278 -22.26 8.35 19.09
N ARG A 279 -21.49 7.29 19.34
CA ARG A 279 -20.86 7.02 20.65
C ARG A 279 -20.01 8.19 21.18
N HIS A 280 -19.32 8.89 20.28
CA HIS A 280 -18.37 9.97 20.62
C HIS A 280 -18.91 11.37 20.32
N ASN A 281 -20.08 11.49 19.68
CA ASN A 281 -20.74 12.76 19.41
C ASN A 281 -22.26 12.57 19.46
N LYS A 282 -22.88 12.96 20.59
CA LYS A 282 -24.32 12.73 20.82
C LYS A 282 -25.23 13.65 19.99
N ASP A 283 -24.67 14.70 19.38
CA ASP A 283 -25.41 15.63 18.51
C ASP A 283 -25.53 15.11 17.08
N MET A 284 -24.77 14.07 16.72
CA MET A 284 -24.88 13.37 15.45
C MET A 284 -25.67 12.07 15.65
N MET A 285 -26.57 11.78 14.71
CA MET A 285 -27.38 10.56 14.69
C MET A 285 -26.95 9.66 13.53
N HIS A 286 -26.89 8.35 13.76
CA HIS A 286 -26.81 7.36 12.69
C HIS A 286 -28.09 7.40 11.85
N HIS A 287 -27.99 7.05 10.57
CA HIS A 287 -29.14 7.01 9.66
C HIS A 287 -29.16 5.74 8.81
N THR A 288 -30.30 5.45 8.18
CA THR A 288 -30.43 4.34 7.21
C THR A 288 -30.32 4.86 5.78
N THR A 289 -29.44 4.28 4.97
CA THR A 289 -29.28 4.69 3.56
C THR A 289 -30.04 3.76 2.61
N PHE A 290 -30.93 4.32 1.80
CA PHE A 290 -31.56 3.59 0.70
C PHE A 290 -30.69 3.70 -0.56
N ILE A 291 -30.23 2.58 -1.08
CA ILE A 291 -29.44 2.52 -2.31
C ILE A 291 -30.38 2.11 -3.45
N CYS A 292 -30.54 2.99 -4.44
CA CYS A 292 -31.30 2.68 -5.65
C CYS A 292 -30.50 1.72 -6.55
N SER A 293 -31.12 0.63 -6.98
CA SER A 293 -30.53 -0.28 -7.94
C SER A 293 -30.48 0.31 -9.35
N ARG A 294 -29.70 -0.33 -10.23
CA ARG A 294 -29.62 0.07 -11.64
C ARG A 294 -30.89 -0.24 -12.44
N SER A 295 -31.73 -1.15 -11.94
CA SER A 295 -32.99 -1.53 -12.61
C SER A 295 -34.22 -0.85 -11.99
N SER A 296 -34.00 0.04 -11.03
CA SER A 296 -35.04 0.87 -10.40
C SER A 296 -34.84 2.34 -10.76
N SER A 297 -35.92 3.13 -10.70
CA SER A 297 -35.86 4.57 -10.89
C SER A 297 -35.84 5.32 -9.55
N MET A 298 -35.29 6.53 -9.55
CA MET A 298 -35.38 7.38 -8.36
C MET A 298 -36.83 7.71 -8.00
N ASP A 299 -37.68 7.92 -9.01
CA ASP A 299 -39.08 8.29 -8.79
C ASP A 299 -39.84 7.16 -8.08
N GLU A 300 -39.54 5.89 -8.42
CA GLU A 300 -40.08 4.72 -7.72
C GLU A 300 -39.64 4.72 -6.24
N MET A 301 -38.35 4.92 -5.96
CA MET A 301 -37.82 4.93 -4.60
C MET A 301 -38.34 6.12 -3.77
N GLN A 302 -38.46 7.31 -4.37
CA GLN A 302 -39.07 8.48 -3.72
C GLN A 302 -40.56 8.29 -3.45
N ALA A 303 -41.29 7.65 -4.36
CA ALA A 303 -42.70 7.32 -4.15
C ALA A 303 -42.87 6.35 -2.97
N PHE A 304 -41.96 5.38 -2.83
CA PHE A 304 -41.92 4.49 -1.66
C PHE A 304 -41.56 5.23 -0.38
N SER A 305 -40.50 6.07 -0.39
CA SER A 305 -40.02 6.76 0.82
C SER A 305 -41.06 7.69 1.44
N LYS A 306 -41.96 8.27 0.63
CA LYS A 306 -43.10 9.08 1.10
C LYS A 306 -44.10 8.30 1.96
N LYS A 307 -44.11 6.97 1.90
CA LYS A 307 -44.98 6.10 2.70
C LYS A 307 -44.36 5.75 4.07
N LEU A 308 -43.08 6.05 4.27
CA LEU A 308 -42.35 5.72 5.50
C LEU A 308 -42.56 6.79 6.57
N THR A 309 -42.45 6.37 7.83
CA THR A 309 -42.48 7.26 8.99
C THR A 309 -41.05 7.58 9.42
N SER A 310 -40.77 8.85 9.72
CA SER A 310 -39.43 9.28 10.15
C SER A 310 -39.39 9.44 11.68
N PRO A 311 -38.46 8.77 12.39
CA PRO A 311 -38.29 8.94 13.84
C PRO A 311 -37.63 10.27 14.23
N GLY A 312 -37.09 11.01 13.27
CA GLY A 312 -36.45 12.32 13.45
C GLY A 312 -35.93 12.89 12.13
N ASP A 313 -35.29 14.04 12.19
CA ASP A 313 -34.68 14.67 11.02
C ASP A 313 -33.54 13.82 10.47
N HIS A 314 -33.47 13.68 9.14
CA HIS A 314 -32.43 12.93 8.44
C HIS A 314 -32.24 11.47 8.87
N ALA A 315 -33.27 10.84 9.45
CA ALA A 315 -33.22 9.45 9.91
C ALA A 315 -32.95 8.43 8.79
N TYR A 316 -33.24 8.81 7.55
CA TYR A 316 -32.82 8.07 6.36
C TYR A 316 -32.38 9.00 5.23
N SER A 317 -31.58 8.46 4.32
CA SER A 317 -31.12 9.15 3.10
C SER A 317 -31.40 8.32 1.85
N LEU A 318 -31.56 9.00 0.71
CA LEU A 318 -31.83 8.36 -0.58
C LEU A 318 -30.61 8.52 -1.49
N GLN A 319 -29.91 7.42 -1.76
CA GLN A 319 -28.79 7.36 -2.69
C GLN A 319 -29.29 6.96 -4.08
N HIS A 320 -29.08 7.87 -5.03
CA HIS A 320 -29.63 7.77 -6.40
C HIS A 320 -28.85 6.81 -7.32
N TRP A 321 -27.76 6.20 -6.85
CA TRP A 321 -26.86 5.39 -7.66
C TRP A 321 -26.41 4.13 -6.93
N TYR A 322 -26.09 3.09 -7.70
CA TYR A 322 -25.35 1.95 -7.18
C TYR A 322 -23.86 2.32 -7.00
N PRO A 323 -23.23 2.00 -5.85
CA PRO A 323 -21.81 2.24 -5.63
C PRO A 323 -20.91 1.68 -6.73
N ARG A 324 -20.02 2.48 -7.28
CA ARG A 324 -19.25 2.11 -8.47
C ARG A 324 -18.00 1.31 -8.12
N MET A 325 -18.19 0.07 -7.70
CA MET A 325 -17.12 -0.83 -7.26
C MET A 325 -16.05 -1.11 -8.33
N TRP A 326 -16.39 -1.03 -9.62
CA TRP A 326 -15.44 -1.24 -10.71
C TRP A 326 -14.64 0.01 -11.07
N ASP A 327 -14.99 1.16 -10.49
CA ASP A 327 -14.36 2.43 -10.79
C ASP A 327 -13.42 2.78 -9.63
N GLU A 328 -12.11 2.74 -9.91
CA GLU A 328 -11.04 3.00 -8.95
C GLU A 328 -11.20 4.35 -8.24
N TRP A 329 -11.80 5.35 -8.90
CA TRP A 329 -12.08 6.66 -8.28
C TRP A 329 -13.23 6.62 -7.30
N ALA A 330 -14.31 6.04 -7.79
CA ALA A 330 -15.58 6.14 -7.12
C ALA A 330 -15.62 5.18 -5.94
N LYS A 331 -14.80 4.12 -5.92
CA LYS A 331 -14.76 3.13 -4.85
C LYS A 331 -14.53 3.75 -3.47
N ASP A 332 -13.51 4.60 -3.31
CA ASP A 332 -13.20 5.26 -2.04
C ASP A 332 -14.32 6.25 -1.65
N LYS A 333 -14.87 6.97 -2.63
CA LYS A 333 -15.93 7.99 -2.42
C LYS A 333 -17.31 7.41 -2.16
N ASP A 334 -17.63 6.32 -2.83
CA ASP A 334 -18.86 5.55 -2.65
C ASP A 334 -18.71 4.59 -1.45
N HIS A 335 -17.57 4.62 -0.74
CA HIS A 335 -17.25 3.82 0.44
C HIS A 335 -17.49 2.30 0.23
N VAL A 336 -17.03 1.77 -0.90
CA VAL A 336 -17.14 0.32 -1.25
C VAL A 336 -15.77 -0.32 -1.34
N GLU A 337 -14.90 0.05 -0.41
CA GLU A 337 -13.63 -0.62 -0.21
C GLU A 337 -13.85 -2.07 0.23
N LEU A 338 -12.93 -2.94 -0.17
CA LEU A 338 -13.00 -4.35 0.16
C LEU A 338 -12.84 -4.53 1.67
N CYS A 339 -13.81 -5.16 2.34
CA CYS A 339 -13.68 -5.43 3.77
C CYS A 339 -12.49 -6.35 4.07
N SER A 340 -11.92 -6.17 5.27
CA SER A 340 -10.98 -7.14 5.82
C SER A 340 -11.76 -8.32 6.38
N ILE A 341 -11.53 -9.53 5.87
CA ILE A 341 -12.14 -10.76 6.39
C ILE A 341 -11.04 -11.55 7.08
N VAL A 342 -11.22 -11.80 8.37
CA VAL A 342 -10.17 -12.35 9.22
C VAL A 342 -10.78 -13.37 10.18
N ALA A 343 -10.23 -14.58 10.19
CA ALA A 343 -10.55 -15.58 11.20
C ALA A 343 -9.62 -15.45 12.42
N LYS A 344 -8.33 -15.31 12.16
CA LYS A 344 -7.27 -15.23 13.18
C LYS A 344 -6.10 -14.41 12.65
N GLU A 345 -5.45 -13.64 13.53
CA GLU A 345 -4.22 -12.90 13.22
C GLU A 345 -3.16 -13.23 14.27
N GLU A 346 -1.91 -13.32 13.84
CA GLU A 346 -0.74 -13.47 14.71
C GLU A 346 0.39 -12.57 14.20
N SER A 347 1.20 -12.05 15.12
CA SER A 347 2.40 -11.29 14.80
C SER A 347 3.57 -11.95 15.52
N GLU A 348 4.63 -12.25 14.78
CA GLU A 348 5.77 -13.03 15.28
C GLU A 348 7.09 -12.34 14.89
N GLU A 349 7.95 -12.05 15.86
CA GLU A 349 9.32 -11.62 15.61
C GLU A 349 10.20 -12.86 15.36
N ILE A 350 10.79 -12.93 14.18
CA ILE A 350 11.65 -14.04 13.77
C ILE A 350 13.09 -13.56 13.59
N SER A 351 14.04 -14.40 13.97
CA SER A 351 15.45 -14.19 13.64
C SER A 351 15.77 -14.88 12.32
N LEU A 352 16.50 -14.21 11.44
CA LEU A 352 16.89 -14.73 10.14
C LEU A 352 18.20 -15.51 10.27
N ASP A 353 18.22 -16.71 9.68
CA ASP A 353 19.42 -17.54 9.52
C ASP A 353 19.87 -17.44 8.06
N ASP A 354 20.99 -16.77 7.78
CA ASP A 354 21.45 -16.46 6.42
C ASP A 354 20.34 -15.90 5.50
N ASP A 355 19.57 -14.92 6.00
CA ASP A 355 18.41 -14.30 5.35
C ASP A 355 17.17 -15.21 5.17
N TYR A 356 17.20 -16.44 5.69
CA TYR A 356 16.03 -17.33 5.72
C TYR A 356 15.16 -17.10 6.95
N ALA A 357 13.86 -16.94 6.69
CA ALA A 357 12.78 -16.88 7.65
C ALA A 357 12.09 -18.24 7.75
N ARG A 358 11.99 -18.77 8.97
CA ARG A 358 11.18 -19.97 9.28
C ARG A 358 10.00 -19.58 10.15
N PHE A 359 8.79 -19.90 9.71
CA PHE A 359 7.56 -19.63 10.45
C PHE A 359 6.49 -20.67 10.15
N LYS A 360 5.48 -20.78 11.01
CA LYS A 360 4.29 -21.61 10.78
C LYS A 360 3.13 -20.78 10.27
N ASP A 361 2.35 -21.34 9.35
CA ASP A 361 1.07 -20.79 8.95
C ASP A 361 0.02 -20.92 10.07
N ILE A 362 -1.07 -20.17 9.93
CA ILE A 362 -2.22 -20.27 10.81
C ILE A 362 -3.26 -21.14 10.12
N SER A 363 -3.83 -22.09 10.83
CA SER A 363 -4.91 -22.96 10.32
C SER A 363 -6.22 -22.71 11.07
N PRO A 364 -7.39 -22.88 10.41
CA PRO A 364 -8.66 -22.87 11.12
C PRO A 364 -8.68 -23.97 12.17
N SER A 365 -9.14 -23.69 13.39
CA SER A 365 -9.12 -24.68 14.47
C SER A 365 -10.12 -25.84 14.29
N PHE A 366 -10.95 -25.77 13.26
CA PHE A 366 -12.05 -26.69 12.99
C PHE A 366 -11.84 -27.56 11.75
N VAL A 367 -10.68 -27.48 11.09
CA VAL A 367 -10.38 -28.31 9.93
C VAL A 367 -9.46 -29.47 10.29
N ASP A 368 -9.64 -30.60 9.62
CA ASP A 368 -8.73 -31.74 9.73
C ASP A 368 -7.35 -31.45 9.15
N ARG A 369 -6.35 -32.19 9.65
CA ARG A 369 -4.94 -32.02 9.28
C ARG A 369 -4.69 -32.19 7.78
N TYR A 370 -5.36 -33.16 7.18
CA TYR A 370 -5.34 -33.45 5.76
C TYR A 370 -6.77 -33.35 5.22
N GLY A 371 -6.92 -32.89 3.98
CA GLY A 371 -8.19 -32.74 3.28
C GLY A 371 -8.01 -31.89 2.02
N GLY A 372 -9.07 -31.74 1.24
CA GLY A 372 -9.09 -30.94 0.01
C GLY A 372 -8.30 -31.55 -1.16
N GLY A 373 -8.02 -32.86 -1.14
CA GLY A 373 -7.32 -33.54 -2.26
C GLY A 373 -5.98 -32.93 -2.70
N GLY A 374 -5.22 -32.31 -1.79
CA GLY A 374 -3.95 -31.62 -2.13
C GLY A 374 -4.13 -30.28 -2.83
N LYS A 375 -5.29 -29.65 -2.64
CA LYS A 375 -5.63 -28.33 -3.18
C LYS A 375 -5.76 -27.30 -2.05
N PRO A 376 -5.59 -26.00 -2.36
CA PRO A 376 -5.72 -24.93 -1.38
C PRO A 376 -7.11 -24.89 -0.73
N ARG A 377 -7.12 -24.81 0.61
CA ARG A 377 -8.33 -24.76 1.44
C ARG A 377 -8.57 -23.38 2.07
N TRP A 378 -7.51 -22.72 2.52
CA TRP A 378 -7.58 -21.35 3.08
C TRP A 378 -6.35 -20.53 2.65
N MET A 379 -6.35 -19.25 2.99
CA MET A 379 -5.25 -18.34 2.72
C MET A 379 -4.62 -17.84 4.02
N ASN A 380 -3.30 -17.87 4.05
CA ASN A 380 -2.51 -17.04 4.96
C ASN A 380 -1.95 -15.85 4.19
N THR A 381 -2.28 -14.65 4.62
CA THR A 381 -1.68 -13.43 4.10
C THR A 381 -0.58 -12.96 5.05
N LEU A 382 0.61 -12.71 4.51
CA LEU A 382 1.77 -12.22 5.25
C LEU A 382 2.07 -10.76 4.93
N LYS A 383 2.45 -10.00 5.96
CA LYS A 383 3.14 -8.72 5.82
C LYS A 383 4.47 -8.76 6.55
N LEU A 384 5.53 -8.32 5.87
CA LEU A 384 6.85 -8.16 6.45
C LEU A 384 6.95 -6.78 7.09
N LYS A 385 7.44 -6.73 8.32
CA LYS A 385 7.64 -5.49 9.07
C LYS A 385 9.08 -5.41 9.57
N ASP A 386 9.67 -4.24 9.40
CA ASP A 386 10.91 -3.83 10.06
C ASP A 386 10.63 -2.51 10.80
N PHE A 387 10.19 -2.64 12.06
CA PHE A 387 9.87 -1.49 12.91
C PHE A 387 11.06 -0.56 13.15
N TYR A 388 12.28 -1.07 13.04
CA TYR A 388 13.49 -0.31 13.31
C TYR A 388 14.17 0.18 12.04
N LYS A 389 13.69 -0.22 10.85
CA LYS A 389 14.24 0.08 9.52
C LYS A 389 15.75 -0.09 9.46
N ARG A 390 16.24 -1.13 10.16
CA ARG A 390 17.67 -1.41 10.38
C ARG A 390 18.29 -2.21 9.27
N TYR A 391 17.47 -2.96 8.53
CA TYR A 391 17.93 -3.91 7.55
C TYR A 391 17.28 -3.62 6.19
N ASP A 392 17.91 -4.10 5.13
CA ASP A 392 17.26 -4.17 3.82
C ASP A 392 16.17 -5.23 3.88
N CYS A 393 14.96 -4.82 4.27
CA CYS A 393 13.77 -5.66 4.37
C CYS A 393 12.64 -5.05 3.53
N PRO A 394 12.17 -5.73 2.48
CA PRO A 394 11.15 -5.19 1.59
C PRO A 394 9.77 -5.31 2.23
N THR A 395 9.43 -4.33 3.07
CA THR A 395 8.13 -4.27 3.76
C THR A 395 6.94 -3.95 2.83
N VAL A 396 7.20 -3.46 1.61
CA VAL A 396 6.17 -3.08 0.63
C VAL A 396 6.48 -3.68 -0.74
N LEU A 397 5.57 -4.52 -1.22
CA LEU A 397 5.75 -5.21 -2.50
C LEU A 397 4.75 -4.67 -3.54
N PRO A 398 5.18 -4.47 -4.80
CA PRO A 398 4.27 -4.08 -5.87
C PRO A 398 3.25 -5.19 -6.17
N ARG A 399 2.03 -4.80 -6.55
CA ARG A 399 0.96 -5.73 -6.93
C ARG A 399 1.34 -6.58 -8.15
N ASN A 400 0.78 -7.78 -8.24
CA ASN A 400 0.79 -8.63 -9.44
C ASN A 400 2.18 -9.00 -9.97
N LEU A 401 3.19 -9.00 -9.10
CA LEU A 401 4.51 -9.51 -9.43
C LEU A 401 4.37 -11.02 -9.72
N LYS A 402 4.42 -11.40 -10.99
CA LYS A 402 4.01 -12.71 -11.53
C LYS A 402 4.82 -13.85 -10.95
N ASP A 403 6.08 -13.57 -10.66
CA ASP A 403 7.06 -14.54 -10.16
C ASP A 403 7.40 -14.29 -8.67
N ALA A 404 6.45 -13.76 -7.89
CA ALA A 404 6.70 -13.40 -6.49
C ALA A 404 7.17 -14.58 -5.64
N TYR A 405 6.68 -15.79 -5.88
CA TYR A 405 7.15 -17.00 -5.19
C TYR A 405 8.66 -17.27 -5.39
N HIS A 406 9.22 -16.90 -6.54
CA HIS A 406 10.67 -17.01 -6.79
C HIS A 406 11.47 -16.00 -5.99
N LEU A 407 10.91 -14.82 -5.68
CA LEU A 407 11.59 -13.83 -4.84
C LEU A 407 11.86 -14.36 -3.44
N PHE A 408 10.95 -15.18 -2.90
CA PHE A 408 11.05 -15.70 -1.54
C PHE A 408 11.79 -17.04 -1.45
N GLY A 409 12.38 -17.52 -2.55
CA GLY A 409 12.99 -18.85 -2.59
C GLY A 409 12.01 -19.96 -2.15
N ALA A 410 10.70 -19.71 -2.24
CA ALA A 410 9.69 -20.57 -1.63
C ALA A 410 9.53 -21.85 -2.47
N HIS A 411 9.86 -22.99 -1.87
CA HIS A 411 9.66 -24.31 -2.46
C HIS A 411 8.31 -24.88 -1.96
N SER A 412 7.20 -24.34 -2.45
CA SER A 412 5.84 -24.86 -2.15
C SER A 412 5.18 -25.46 -3.39
N PHE A 413 4.28 -26.43 -3.19
CA PHE A 413 3.53 -27.09 -4.29
C PHE A 413 2.63 -26.10 -5.05
N HIS A 414 2.06 -25.11 -4.35
CA HIS A 414 1.35 -23.97 -4.95
C HIS A 414 2.15 -22.69 -4.79
N LYS A 415 2.13 -21.84 -5.82
CA LYS A 415 2.92 -20.60 -5.88
C LYS A 415 2.24 -19.49 -5.07
N ALA A 416 3.00 -18.84 -4.20
CA ALA A 416 2.57 -17.62 -3.50
C ALA A 416 2.56 -16.41 -4.46
N TRP A 417 1.70 -15.42 -4.18
CA TRP A 417 1.62 -14.18 -4.97
C TRP A 417 1.37 -12.95 -4.09
N VAL A 418 1.70 -11.77 -4.61
CA VAL A 418 1.48 -10.49 -3.92
C VAL A 418 0.13 -9.89 -4.33
N SER A 419 -0.73 -9.66 -3.35
CA SER A 419 -1.96 -8.88 -3.47
C SER A 419 -1.84 -7.60 -2.63
N ASN A 420 -2.93 -6.84 -2.51
CA ASN A 420 -2.97 -5.72 -1.58
C ASN A 420 -2.89 -6.08 -0.10
N GLU A 421 -3.31 -7.29 0.24
CA GLU A 421 -3.32 -7.75 1.61
C GLU A 421 -1.90 -8.08 2.07
N GLY A 422 -0.99 -8.37 1.14
CA GLY A 422 0.38 -8.78 1.36
C GLY A 422 0.75 -9.98 0.48
N ILE A 423 1.66 -10.81 0.97
CA ILE A 423 2.06 -12.08 0.32
C ILE A 423 1.01 -13.13 0.68
N ASN A 424 0.32 -13.69 -0.32
CA ASN A 424 -0.71 -14.69 -0.11
C ASN A 424 -0.13 -16.09 -0.30
N ILE A 425 -0.26 -16.89 0.74
CA ILE A 425 0.15 -18.29 0.78
C ILE A 425 -1.12 -19.14 0.74
N PRO A 426 -1.34 -19.90 -0.34
CA PRO A 426 -2.38 -20.92 -0.37
C PRO A 426 -1.99 -22.09 0.56
N CYS A 427 -2.87 -22.42 1.51
CA CYS A 427 -2.62 -23.43 2.52
C CYS A 427 -3.51 -24.66 2.31
N GLU A 428 -2.93 -25.85 2.47
CA GLU A 428 -3.59 -27.15 2.29
C GLU A 428 -3.70 -27.94 3.60
N HIS A 429 -2.67 -27.85 4.43
CA HIS A 429 -2.46 -28.70 5.59
C HIS A 429 -2.43 -27.90 6.87
N TYR A 430 -2.88 -28.52 7.96
CA TYR A 430 -2.91 -27.88 9.27
C TYR A 430 -1.50 -27.65 9.83
N GLU A 431 -1.22 -26.41 10.22
CA GLU A 431 0.03 -25.91 10.81
C GLU A 431 1.29 -26.28 10.02
N TRP A 432 1.34 -25.90 8.76
CA TRP A 432 2.50 -26.12 7.91
C TRP A 432 3.62 -25.13 8.20
N SER A 433 4.88 -25.59 8.13
CA SER A 433 6.06 -24.73 8.29
C SER A 433 6.56 -24.26 6.93
N HIS A 434 6.78 -22.96 6.81
CA HIS A 434 7.33 -22.31 5.63
C HIS A 434 8.78 -21.88 5.88
N PHE A 435 9.57 -21.91 4.80
CA PHE A 435 10.96 -21.49 4.76
C PHE A 435 11.11 -20.51 3.60
N PHE A 436 11.23 -19.22 3.90
CA PHE A 436 11.32 -18.15 2.90
C PHE A 436 12.70 -17.50 2.98
N GLU A 437 13.39 -17.37 1.85
CA GLU A 437 14.50 -16.43 1.71
C GLU A 437 13.90 -15.02 1.66
N ILE A 438 14.28 -14.13 2.57
CA ILE A 438 13.79 -12.75 2.53
C ILE A 438 14.55 -12.00 1.43
N PRO A 439 13.89 -11.55 0.34
CA PRO A 439 14.59 -10.88 -0.74
C PRO A 439 15.13 -9.53 -0.30
N SER A 440 16.20 -9.07 -0.94
CA SER A 440 16.63 -7.67 -0.83
C SER A 440 15.66 -6.74 -1.58
N SER A 441 15.63 -5.46 -1.21
CA SER A 441 14.83 -4.48 -1.95
C SER A 441 15.23 -4.43 -3.44
N LEU A 442 16.52 -4.61 -3.74
CA LEU A 442 17.02 -4.68 -5.12
C LEU A 442 16.38 -5.84 -5.92
N LYS A 443 16.27 -7.05 -5.34
CA LYS A 443 15.63 -8.19 -6.02
C LYS A 443 14.16 -7.91 -6.34
N VAL A 444 13.45 -7.22 -5.43
CA VAL A 444 12.04 -6.81 -5.66
C VAL A 444 11.94 -5.84 -6.83
N PHE A 445 12.79 -4.80 -6.87
CA PHE A 445 12.83 -3.85 -7.98
C PHE A 445 13.25 -4.52 -9.30
N GLU A 446 14.21 -5.43 -9.27
CA GLU A 446 14.64 -6.18 -10.45
C GLU A 446 13.50 -6.97 -11.06
N ALA A 447 12.74 -7.74 -10.26
CA ALA A 447 11.58 -8.47 -10.76
C ALA A 447 10.51 -7.52 -11.32
N TRP A 448 10.22 -6.40 -10.65
CA TRP A 448 9.22 -5.44 -11.08
C TRP A 448 9.59 -4.69 -12.38
N PHE A 449 10.85 -4.28 -12.54
CA PHE A 449 11.33 -3.62 -13.75
C PHE A 449 11.44 -4.58 -14.94
N LYS A 450 11.83 -5.84 -14.68
CA LYS A 450 11.94 -6.87 -15.72
C LYS A 450 10.60 -7.16 -16.39
N GLU A 451 9.51 -7.17 -15.63
CA GLU A 451 8.15 -7.28 -16.19
C GLU A 451 7.77 -6.13 -17.13
N GLN A 452 8.42 -4.98 -16.97
CA GLN A 452 8.25 -3.79 -17.81
C GLN A 452 9.31 -3.68 -18.91
N GLY A 453 10.17 -4.67 -19.07
CA GLY A 453 11.19 -4.74 -20.12
C GLY A 453 12.50 -4.01 -19.80
N TYR A 454 12.79 -3.74 -18.53
CA TYR A 454 14.03 -3.10 -18.08
C TYR A 454 14.86 -4.03 -17.21
N ASP A 455 16.18 -4.00 -17.43
CA ASP A 455 17.15 -4.53 -16.48
C ASP A 455 17.62 -3.38 -15.56
N ILE A 456 17.93 -3.70 -14.30
CA ILE A 456 18.36 -2.72 -13.30
C ILE A 456 19.73 -3.09 -12.73
N GLU A 457 20.54 -2.06 -12.46
CA GLU A 457 21.76 -2.19 -11.69
C GLU A 457 21.94 -0.99 -10.74
N LEU A 458 22.55 -1.22 -9.58
CA LEU A 458 22.99 -0.13 -8.71
C LEU A 458 24.18 0.61 -9.35
N SER A 459 24.10 1.94 -9.41
CA SER A 459 25.19 2.79 -9.86
C SER A 459 26.36 2.79 -8.86
N GLY A 460 27.50 3.37 -9.24
CA GLY A 460 28.63 3.55 -8.32
C GLY A 460 28.25 4.38 -7.08
N SER A 461 27.55 5.49 -7.30
CA SER A 461 27.00 6.35 -6.22
C SER A 461 25.92 5.65 -5.40
N GLY A 462 25.14 4.75 -6.03
CA GLY A 462 24.14 3.92 -5.36
C GLY A 462 24.77 2.96 -4.35
N ARG A 463 25.88 2.30 -4.72
CA ARG A 463 26.64 1.43 -3.80
C ARG A 463 27.23 2.21 -2.62
N ILE A 464 27.73 3.41 -2.86
CA ILE A 464 28.22 4.29 -1.77
C ILE A 464 27.06 4.69 -0.86
N SER A 465 25.94 5.13 -1.41
CA SER A 465 24.75 5.54 -0.67
C SER A 465 24.18 4.41 0.19
N LEU A 466 24.12 3.18 -0.36
CA LEU A 466 23.74 1.99 0.42
C LEU A 466 24.67 1.79 1.61
N LYS A 467 25.99 1.93 1.42
CA LYS A 467 26.97 1.79 2.51
C LYS A 467 26.89 2.90 3.55
N ILE A 468 26.52 4.13 3.17
CA ILE A 468 26.22 5.20 4.14
C ILE A 468 25.08 4.77 5.06
N ILE A 469 23.97 4.32 4.47
CA ILE A 469 22.76 3.91 5.20
C ILE A 469 23.04 2.68 6.08
N ASP A 470 23.73 1.67 5.55
CA ASP A 470 24.16 0.49 6.31
C ASP A 470 25.03 0.87 7.53
N SER A 471 25.97 1.81 7.35
CA SER A 471 26.93 2.20 8.39
C SER A 471 26.26 2.86 9.58
N VAL A 472 25.23 3.67 9.34
CA VAL A 472 24.44 4.32 10.40
C VAL A 472 23.35 3.42 10.98
N GLY A 473 23.27 2.16 10.54
CA GLY A 473 22.33 1.17 11.05
C GLY A 473 20.92 1.30 10.48
N GLY A 474 20.78 1.76 9.24
CA GLY A 474 19.52 1.86 8.52
C GLY A 474 19.03 3.29 8.29
N ILE A 475 17.85 3.45 7.70
CA ILE A 475 17.33 4.76 7.26
C ILE A 475 17.24 5.76 8.42
N HIS A 476 16.70 5.35 9.58
CA HIS A 476 16.58 6.21 10.75
C HIS A 476 17.94 6.66 11.31
N GLY A 477 19.00 5.90 11.04
CA GLY A 477 20.37 6.29 11.40
C GLY A 477 20.85 7.55 10.68
N ALA A 478 20.26 7.91 9.54
CA ALA A 478 20.63 9.11 8.78
C ALA A 478 20.45 10.41 9.59
N ARG A 479 19.58 10.40 10.61
CA ARG A 479 19.43 11.48 11.60
C ARG A 479 20.73 11.87 12.30
N ALA A 480 21.71 10.96 12.34
CA ALA A 480 23.03 11.23 12.90
C ALA A 480 23.73 12.42 12.21
N PHE A 481 23.47 12.63 10.92
CA PHE A 481 24.04 13.72 10.11
C PHE A 481 22.97 14.64 9.51
N GLN A 482 21.75 14.64 10.05
CA GLN A 482 20.64 15.53 9.62
C GLN A 482 20.85 16.97 10.11
N ASP A 483 21.96 17.58 9.70
CA ASP A 483 22.25 18.99 9.94
C ASP A 483 23.17 19.53 8.84
N GLU A 484 22.91 20.76 8.41
CA GLU A 484 23.62 21.39 7.30
C GLU A 484 25.12 21.58 7.60
N GLU A 485 25.48 21.99 8.82
CA GLU A 485 26.87 22.21 9.24
C GLU A 485 27.63 20.89 9.39
N ILE A 486 26.97 19.84 9.90
CA ILE A 486 27.56 18.49 9.95
C ILE A 486 27.90 17.97 8.55
N VAL A 487 26.94 18.02 7.61
CA VAL A 487 27.16 17.51 6.24
C VAL A 487 28.26 18.28 5.53
N LYS A 488 28.32 19.60 5.69
CA LYS A 488 29.41 20.42 5.14
C LYS A 488 30.76 20.04 5.75
N LEU A 489 30.85 19.88 7.07
CA LEU A 489 32.09 19.48 7.72
C LEU A 489 32.55 18.09 7.28
N LEU A 490 31.65 17.12 7.14
CA LEU A 490 31.98 15.78 6.64
C LEU A 490 32.54 15.83 5.21
N ASN A 491 31.94 16.65 4.33
CA ASN A 491 32.44 16.85 2.98
C ASN A 491 33.80 17.58 2.96
N ASP A 492 33.98 18.60 3.79
CA ASP A 492 35.26 19.30 3.91
C ASP A 492 36.38 18.38 4.41
N MET A 493 36.04 17.37 5.21
CA MET A 493 36.97 16.34 5.69
C MET A 493 37.25 15.26 4.65
N SER A 494 36.32 15.00 3.73
CA SER A 494 36.53 14.02 2.65
C SER A 494 37.44 14.54 1.54
N HIS A 495 37.46 15.86 1.33
CA HIS A 495 38.47 16.50 0.48
C HIS A 495 39.87 16.27 1.04
N ALA A 496 40.78 15.87 0.18
CA ALA A 496 42.16 15.75 0.56
C ALA A 496 42.84 17.12 0.66
N ALA A 497 43.56 17.34 1.75
CA ALA A 497 44.41 18.51 1.87
C ALA A 497 45.78 18.22 1.26
N VAL A 498 46.25 19.12 0.38
CA VAL A 498 47.68 19.32 0.15
C VAL A 498 48.16 20.16 1.33
N GLU A 499 48.71 19.53 2.37
CA GLU A 499 49.49 20.25 3.37
C GLU A 499 50.87 20.55 2.78
N THR A 500 51.00 21.69 2.09
CA THR A 500 52.30 22.33 1.85
C THR A 500 52.42 23.52 2.79
N GLU A 501 53.02 23.30 3.96
CA GLU A 501 53.83 24.32 4.60
C GLU A 501 55.29 24.00 4.27
N VAL A 502 55.77 24.56 3.16
CA VAL A 502 57.20 24.77 2.93
C VAL A 502 57.35 26.18 2.40
N GLU A 503 57.88 27.08 3.23
CA GLU A 503 58.53 28.28 2.72
C GLU A 503 59.75 27.82 1.90
N GLY A 504 59.68 28.02 0.59
CA GLY A 504 60.83 27.97 -0.30
C GLY A 504 60.86 26.81 -1.30
N SER A 505 61.00 27.22 -2.57
CA SER A 505 61.50 26.51 -3.75
C SER A 505 60.52 25.73 -4.66
N ALA A 506 60.35 26.37 -5.82
CA ALA A 506 60.46 25.89 -7.20
C ALA A 506 59.70 24.65 -7.69
N GLU A 507 58.96 24.94 -8.76
CA GLU A 507 58.33 24.09 -9.78
C GLU A 507 58.92 22.68 -9.96
N GLY A 508 58.05 21.70 -9.75
CA GLY A 508 58.19 20.32 -10.19
C GLY A 508 56.90 19.56 -9.93
N GLU A 509 56.25 19.07 -10.98
CA GLU A 509 55.06 18.22 -10.90
C GLU A 509 55.38 16.92 -10.13
N ILE A 510 55.06 16.90 -8.85
CA ILE A 510 55.04 15.68 -8.03
C ILE A 510 53.57 15.37 -7.74
N LYS A 511 53.07 14.26 -8.29
CA LYS A 511 51.79 13.67 -7.86
C LYS A 511 51.93 13.25 -6.40
N SER A 512 51.54 14.13 -5.49
CA SER A 512 51.57 13.88 -4.05
C SER A 512 50.45 12.93 -3.64
N LYS A 513 50.71 12.05 -2.67
CA LYS A 513 49.70 11.18 -2.07
C LYS A 513 48.69 12.04 -1.29
N VAL A 514 47.54 12.23 -1.93
CA VAL A 514 46.31 12.86 -1.48
C VAL A 514 45.85 12.26 -0.12
N ARG A 515 45.97 13.02 0.99
CA ARG A 515 45.55 12.57 2.34
C ARG A 515 44.25 13.28 2.75
N ALA A 516 43.23 12.51 3.14
CA ALA A 516 41.99 13.03 3.71
C ALA A 516 42.25 13.88 4.98
N LYS A 517 41.55 15.01 5.08
CA LYS A 517 41.77 16.04 6.10
C LYS A 517 41.31 15.58 7.49
N THR A 518 42.11 15.88 8.51
CA THR A 518 41.80 15.58 9.91
C THR A 518 41.31 16.82 10.65
N VAL A 519 40.42 16.64 11.62
CA VAL A 519 39.81 17.75 12.38
C VAL A 519 39.94 17.51 13.88
N PRO A 520 40.35 18.50 14.70
CA PRO A 520 40.44 18.34 16.15
C PRO A 520 39.10 17.92 16.77
N VAL A 521 39.15 17.05 17.79
CA VAL A 521 37.95 16.61 18.55
C VAL A 521 37.16 17.81 19.08
N LYS A 522 37.85 18.82 19.60
CA LYS A 522 37.22 20.03 20.14
C LYS A 522 36.35 20.77 19.12
N LYS A 523 36.77 20.83 17.85
CA LYS A 523 35.98 21.48 16.79
C LYS A 523 34.65 20.75 16.55
N TRP A 524 34.65 19.41 16.65
CA TRP A 524 33.42 18.62 16.57
C TRP A 524 32.52 18.83 17.80
N GLN A 525 33.10 18.87 19.00
CA GLN A 525 32.35 19.16 20.23
C GLN A 525 31.70 20.54 20.18
N ASP A 526 32.46 21.58 19.81
CA ASP A 526 31.96 22.96 19.68
C ASP A 526 30.82 23.07 18.66
N LEU A 527 30.94 22.37 17.53
CA LEU A 527 29.88 22.31 16.51
C LEU A 527 28.62 21.63 17.06
N LEU A 528 28.77 20.41 17.60
CA LEU A 528 27.65 19.60 18.09
C LEU A 528 26.94 20.24 19.28
N GLN A 529 27.68 20.98 20.12
CA GLN A 529 27.11 21.75 21.22
C GLN A 529 26.27 22.90 20.69
N ARG A 530 26.80 23.69 19.74
CA ARG A 530 26.11 24.85 19.15
C ARG A 530 24.79 24.49 18.48
N ILE A 531 24.75 23.38 17.76
CA ILE A 531 23.52 22.93 17.07
C ILE A 531 22.54 22.20 18.00
N SER A 532 22.94 21.87 19.22
CA SER A 532 22.04 21.23 20.18
C SER A 532 21.06 22.26 20.76
N LEU A 533 19.77 21.93 20.83
CA LEU A 533 18.72 22.83 21.36
C LEU A 533 19.00 23.34 22.78
N ALA A 534 19.70 22.54 23.59
CA ALA A 534 20.04 22.89 24.98
C ALA A 534 21.44 23.49 25.15
N ASN A 535 22.22 23.64 24.06
CA ASN A 535 23.63 24.04 24.09
C ASN A 535 24.47 23.26 25.12
N SER A 536 24.15 21.98 25.33
CA SER A 536 24.73 21.14 26.40
C SER A 536 25.97 20.38 25.91
N PRO A 537 27.10 20.48 26.65
CA PRO A 537 28.30 19.69 26.38
C PRO A 537 28.06 18.18 26.44
N GLU A 538 27.21 17.69 27.36
CA GLU A 538 26.97 16.24 27.49
C GLU A 538 26.20 15.68 26.28
N ILE A 539 25.26 16.45 25.74
CA ILE A 539 24.55 16.08 24.52
C ILE A 539 25.51 16.06 23.33
N ALA A 540 26.42 17.03 23.23
CA ALA A 540 27.43 17.09 22.18
C ALA A 540 28.37 15.88 22.24
N GLU A 541 28.84 15.52 23.43
CA GLU A 541 29.69 14.34 23.64
C GLU A 541 28.97 13.05 23.23
N ARG A 542 27.73 12.85 23.66
CA ARG A 542 26.92 11.68 23.28
C ARG A 542 26.71 11.61 21.76
N ARG A 543 26.43 12.74 21.10
CA ARG A 543 26.31 12.78 19.63
C ARG A 543 27.63 12.41 18.96
N LEU A 544 28.76 12.90 19.47
CA LEU A 544 30.08 12.57 18.94
C LEU A 544 30.40 11.08 19.11
N GLN A 545 30.09 10.51 20.28
CA GLN A 545 30.19 9.07 20.53
C GLN A 545 29.32 8.27 19.55
N ASN A 546 28.10 8.74 19.22
CA ASN A 546 27.27 8.10 18.20
C ASN A 546 27.91 8.16 16.80
N LEU A 547 28.50 9.30 16.39
CA LEU A 547 29.20 9.41 15.10
C LEU A 547 30.39 8.43 15.01
N LEU A 548 31.12 8.24 16.10
CA LEU A 548 32.19 7.24 16.21
C LEU A 548 31.63 5.80 16.19
N GLY A 549 30.54 5.56 16.93
CA GLY A 549 29.86 4.27 16.99
C GLY A 549 29.30 3.80 15.64
N TYR A 550 28.76 4.73 14.85
CA TYR A 550 28.32 4.50 13.46
C TYR A 550 29.45 4.45 12.45
N LYS A 551 30.71 4.58 12.89
CA LYS A 551 31.88 4.61 12.02
C LYS A 551 31.77 5.67 10.92
N ILE A 552 31.15 6.81 11.21
CA ILE A 552 31.20 8.00 10.37
C ILE A 552 32.58 8.63 10.51
N LEU A 553 33.07 8.65 11.75
CA LEU A 553 34.37 9.18 12.15
C LEU A 553 35.24 8.08 12.77
N LYS A 554 36.57 8.26 12.68
CA LYS A 554 37.57 7.46 13.38
C LYS A 554 38.48 8.38 14.21
N GLY A 555 38.72 7.98 15.46
CA GLY A 555 39.64 8.66 16.35
C GLY A 555 41.10 8.31 16.08
N GLY A 556 41.98 9.28 16.29
CA GLY A 556 43.43 9.11 16.20
C GLY A 556 44.17 10.30 16.80
N VAL A 557 45.50 10.21 16.80
CA VAL A 557 46.38 11.22 17.38
C VAL A 557 47.32 11.75 16.31
N THR A 558 47.49 13.08 16.28
CA THR A 558 48.52 13.73 15.48
C THR A 558 49.81 13.81 16.27
N LEU A 559 50.85 13.13 15.80
CA LEU A 559 52.19 13.14 16.41
C LEU A 559 53.19 13.83 15.47
N GLN A 560 54.17 14.50 16.05
CA GLN A 560 55.30 15.07 15.32
C GLN A 560 56.46 14.06 15.31
N CYS A 561 56.94 13.71 14.12
CA CYS A 561 58.10 12.83 13.98
C CYS A 561 59.36 13.56 14.46
N PRO A 562 60.20 12.95 15.33
CA PRO A 562 61.44 13.57 15.78
C PRO A 562 62.48 13.69 14.65
N GLU A 563 62.46 12.77 13.68
CA GLU A 563 63.45 12.72 12.60
C GLU A 563 63.21 13.75 11.50
N CYS A 564 61.98 13.86 11.00
CA CYS A 564 61.64 14.77 9.90
C CYS A 564 60.82 15.99 10.31
N ALA A 565 60.51 16.14 11.62
CA ALA A 565 59.67 17.20 12.19
C ALA A 565 58.23 17.28 11.65
N GLN A 566 57.81 16.37 10.77
CA GLN A 566 56.50 16.40 10.14
C GLN A 566 55.42 15.85 11.07
N ARG A 567 54.24 16.48 11.04
CA ARG A 567 53.06 16.01 11.76
C ARG A 567 52.29 14.99 10.92
N THR A 568 51.97 13.85 11.53
CA THR A 568 51.21 12.78 10.91
C THR A 568 50.13 12.32 11.86
N TRP A 569 48.93 12.09 11.32
CA TRP A 569 47.83 11.50 12.06
C TRP A 569 47.93 9.98 12.03
N TYR A 570 47.84 9.35 13.20
CA TYR A 570 47.84 7.91 13.38
C TYR A 570 46.49 7.49 13.92
N SER A 571 45.87 6.48 13.31
CA SER A 571 44.61 5.96 13.82
C SER A 571 44.87 5.19 15.12
N LEU A 572 43.86 5.11 16.00
CA LEU A 572 44.00 4.39 17.26
C LEU A 572 44.45 2.93 17.09
N ASP A 573 44.08 2.28 15.98
CA ASP A 573 44.47 0.89 15.67
C ASP A 573 45.94 0.76 15.24
N ASP A 574 46.55 1.87 14.79
CA ASP A 574 47.94 1.90 14.30
C ASP A 574 48.92 2.35 15.40
N LEU A 575 48.41 2.78 16.56
CA LEU A 575 49.24 3.17 17.69
C LEU A 575 49.85 1.93 18.35
N SER A 576 51.17 1.97 18.53
CA SER A 576 51.93 0.97 19.26
C SER A 576 53.10 1.66 19.97
N ASP A 577 53.88 0.92 20.76
CA ASP A 577 55.05 1.47 21.46
C ASP A 577 56.06 2.13 20.49
N MET A 578 56.15 1.61 19.26
CA MET A 578 57.00 2.15 18.18
C MET A 578 56.16 2.51 16.96
N VAL A 579 56.07 3.80 16.63
CA VAL A 579 55.26 4.29 15.51
C VAL A 579 56.14 4.51 14.28
N VAL A 580 55.64 4.15 13.09
CA VAL A 580 56.35 4.36 11.82
C VAL A 580 55.91 5.68 11.20
N CYS A 581 56.84 6.60 10.95
CA CYS A 581 56.51 7.82 10.23
C CYS A 581 56.19 7.53 8.76
N GLU A 582 54.99 7.85 8.28
CA GLU A 582 54.63 7.65 6.87
C GLU A 582 55.42 8.52 5.86
N ARG A 583 56.22 9.50 6.34
CA ARG A 583 56.98 10.42 5.47
C ARG A 583 58.43 9.99 5.32
N CYS A 584 59.17 9.84 6.42
CA CYS A 584 60.56 9.40 6.38
C CYS A 584 60.74 7.88 6.57
N LEU A 585 59.66 7.14 6.86
CA LEU A 585 59.65 5.69 7.12
C LEU A 585 60.43 5.24 8.36
N GLU A 586 61.01 6.19 9.11
CA GLU A 586 61.69 5.91 10.38
C GLU A 586 60.71 5.57 11.50
N LYS A 587 61.17 4.69 12.39
CA LYS A 587 60.45 4.30 13.60
C LYS A 587 60.88 5.19 14.76
N PHE A 588 59.92 5.65 15.55
CA PHE A 588 60.19 6.41 16.76
C PHE A 588 59.29 5.96 17.90
N ASP A 589 59.77 6.13 19.13
CA ASP A 589 59.02 5.80 20.33
C ASP A 589 57.74 6.65 20.41
N PHE A 590 56.62 5.99 20.71
CA PHE A 590 55.42 6.70 21.11
C PHE A 590 55.71 7.50 22.39
N PRO A 591 55.28 8.78 22.50
CA PRO A 591 55.69 9.66 23.59
C PRO A 591 55.00 9.33 24.93
N ILE A 592 55.22 8.14 25.49
CA ILE A 592 54.53 7.61 26.68
C ILE A 592 54.78 8.44 27.95
N VAL A 593 55.96 9.08 28.04
CA VAL A 593 56.39 9.87 29.20
C VAL A 593 55.70 11.25 29.24
N ARG A 594 55.17 11.74 28.11
CA ARG A 594 54.51 13.04 28.03
C ARG A 594 53.03 12.83 27.65
N PRO A 595 52.07 13.28 28.48
CA PRO A 595 50.66 13.19 28.11
C PRO A 595 50.42 13.84 26.76
N ILE A 596 49.71 13.13 25.88
CA ILE A 596 49.27 13.71 24.60
C ILE A 596 48.30 14.84 24.92
N SER A 597 48.61 16.05 24.45
CA SER A 597 47.72 17.20 24.58
C SER A 597 46.36 16.91 23.94
N GLU A 598 45.28 17.37 24.57
CA GLU A 598 43.91 17.27 24.03
C GLU A 598 43.81 17.81 22.59
N ASN A 599 44.58 18.85 22.27
CA ASN A 599 44.61 19.46 20.94
C ASN A 599 45.19 18.54 19.85
N ASN A 600 45.89 17.48 20.22
CA ASN A 600 46.46 16.52 19.27
C ASN A 600 45.49 15.39 18.92
N TRP A 601 44.37 15.26 19.63
CA TRP A 601 43.31 14.30 19.28
C TRP A 601 42.48 14.81 18.12
N HIS A 602 42.47 14.02 17.04
CA HIS A 602 41.81 14.38 15.79
C HIS A 602 40.95 13.24 15.28
N LEU A 603 39.93 13.63 14.53
CA LEU A 603 38.96 12.76 13.88
C LEU A 603 39.14 12.82 12.37
N ARG A 604 38.88 11.70 11.72
CA ARG A 604 38.88 11.57 10.26
C ARG A 604 37.60 10.87 9.81
N THR A 605 37.07 11.25 8.65
CA THR A 605 36.02 10.45 8.00
C THR A 605 36.59 9.11 7.55
N ILE A 606 35.76 8.08 7.51
CA ILE A 606 36.15 6.74 7.04
C ILE A 606 35.09 6.11 6.12
N GLY A 607 35.52 5.12 5.34
CA GLY A 607 34.63 4.33 4.48
C GLY A 607 33.85 5.21 3.49
N PRO A 608 32.53 5.05 3.36
CA PRO A 608 31.73 5.82 2.40
C PRO A 608 31.67 7.32 2.71
N PHE A 609 31.95 7.75 3.95
CA PHE A 609 31.98 9.15 4.36
C PHE A 609 33.26 9.89 3.93
N SER A 610 34.29 9.16 3.49
CA SER A 610 35.53 9.73 2.93
C SER A 610 35.44 10.01 1.43
N VAL A 611 34.30 9.73 0.79
CA VAL A 611 34.11 9.99 -0.64
C VAL A 611 33.80 11.47 -0.85
N GLU A 612 34.51 12.09 -1.79
CA GLU A 612 34.33 13.51 -2.15
C GLU A 612 32.95 13.79 -2.76
N ASN A 613 32.65 15.09 -2.97
CA ASN A 613 31.39 15.56 -3.56
C ASN A 613 30.16 15.07 -2.80
N TYR A 614 30.19 15.24 -1.47
CA TYR A 614 29.11 14.87 -0.55
C TYR A 614 28.78 13.38 -0.64
N ALA A 615 29.82 12.54 -0.66
CA ALA A 615 29.73 11.11 -0.91
C ALA A 615 28.94 10.77 -2.19
N GLN A 616 29.27 11.47 -3.28
CA GLN A 616 28.58 11.40 -4.58
C GLN A 616 27.05 11.67 -4.48
N GLY A 617 26.64 12.56 -3.57
CA GLY A 617 25.23 12.88 -3.33
C GLY A 617 24.52 11.97 -2.33
N GLY A 618 25.19 10.95 -1.78
CA GLY A 618 24.59 9.95 -0.90
C GLY A 618 23.97 10.51 0.38
N TYR A 619 24.46 11.63 0.91
CA TYR A 619 23.82 12.30 2.06
C TYR A 619 22.40 12.78 1.73
N CYS A 620 22.19 13.37 0.55
CA CYS A 620 20.89 13.87 0.14
C CYS A 620 19.91 12.72 -0.11
N VAL A 621 20.38 11.62 -0.71
CA VAL A 621 19.60 10.40 -0.89
C VAL A 621 19.16 9.82 0.46
N ALA A 622 20.10 9.66 1.41
CA ALA A 622 19.81 9.11 2.72
C ALA A 622 18.79 9.95 3.51
N LEU A 623 18.93 11.27 3.53
CA LEU A 623 17.96 12.17 4.18
C LEU A 623 16.60 12.19 3.46
N SER A 624 16.58 12.05 2.13
CA SER A 624 15.33 11.94 1.39
C SER A 624 14.57 10.66 1.75
N LEU A 625 15.28 9.53 1.85
CA LEU A 625 14.69 8.26 2.30
C LEU A 625 14.23 8.34 3.77
N GLU A 626 14.99 9.04 4.63
CA GLU A 626 14.61 9.28 6.02
C GLU A 626 13.30 10.06 6.13
N PHE A 627 13.12 11.11 5.32
CA PHE A 627 11.87 11.88 5.28
C PHE A 627 10.65 11.00 5.00
N PHE A 628 10.74 10.08 4.03
CA PHE A 628 9.64 9.13 3.78
C PHE A 628 9.54 8.02 4.82
N GLY A 629 10.62 7.77 5.56
CA GLY A 629 10.72 6.78 6.62
C GLY A 629 10.30 7.28 7.97
N GLY A 630 10.06 8.58 8.12
CA GLY A 630 9.61 9.21 9.35
C GLY A 630 8.24 8.73 9.85
N HIS A 631 7.95 9.07 11.10
CA HIS A 631 6.69 8.82 11.78
C HIS A 631 5.59 9.80 11.32
N GLY A 632 4.95 9.49 10.20
CA GLY A 632 3.78 10.26 9.78
C GLY A 632 3.26 9.99 8.37
N LEU A 633 4.15 9.96 7.37
CA LEU A 633 3.74 9.78 5.96
C LEU A 633 3.47 8.33 5.59
N SER A 634 4.27 7.38 6.09
CA SER A 634 4.06 5.93 5.90
C SER A 634 4.95 5.13 6.87
N ASN A 635 4.43 4.01 7.38
CA ASN A 635 5.20 3.15 8.28
C ASN A 635 6.11 2.17 7.53
N GLU A 636 5.77 1.82 6.29
CA GLU A 636 6.38 0.73 5.53
C GLU A 636 6.79 1.22 4.14
N MET A 637 8.02 0.86 3.73
CA MET A 637 8.56 1.16 2.41
C MET A 637 9.51 0.06 1.92
N THR A 638 9.76 0.03 0.62
CA THR A 638 10.82 -0.76 -0.01
C THR A 638 11.55 0.15 -0.98
N TRP A 639 12.86 0.25 -0.87
CA TRP A 639 13.63 1.32 -1.49
C TRP A 639 14.94 0.82 -2.06
N ILE A 640 15.44 1.55 -3.07
CA ILE A 640 16.77 1.36 -3.62
C ILE A 640 17.45 2.71 -3.81
N PRO A 641 18.75 2.83 -3.50
CA PRO A 641 19.52 4.02 -3.84
C PRO A 641 19.95 3.97 -5.31
N SER A 642 20.50 5.09 -5.79
CA SER A 642 20.86 5.38 -7.17
C SER A 642 21.08 4.16 -8.08
N PHE A 643 20.30 4.10 -9.15
CA PHE A 643 20.22 2.95 -10.04
C PHE A 643 20.11 3.36 -11.50
N ILE A 644 20.51 2.43 -12.37
CA ILE A 644 20.48 2.58 -13.82
C ILE A 644 19.51 1.54 -14.39
N LEU A 645 18.58 2.00 -15.21
CA LEU A 645 17.67 1.19 -16.00
C LEU A 645 18.22 1.05 -17.42
N LYS A 646 18.33 -0.19 -17.88
CA LYS A 646 18.75 -0.55 -19.23
C LYS A 646 17.58 -1.19 -19.96
N ALA A 647 17.33 -0.76 -21.18
CA ALA A 647 16.43 -1.42 -22.12
C ALA A 647 17.15 -1.64 -23.45
N LYS A 648 16.69 -2.63 -24.22
CA LYS A 648 17.25 -2.89 -25.56
C LYS A 648 17.05 -1.65 -26.44
N GLU A 649 18.13 -1.19 -27.06
CA GLU A 649 18.15 -0.09 -28.04
C GLU A 649 17.76 1.30 -27.50
N GLU A 650 17.70 1.48 -26.18
CA GLU A 650 17.42 2.77 -25.55
C GLU A 650 18.59 3.28 -24.72
N LYS A 651 18.67 4.61 -24.55
CA LYS A 651 19.67 5.20 -23.66
C LYS A 651 19.37 4.79 -22.21
N PRO A 652 20.39 4.43 -21.41
CA PRO A 652 20.20 4.15 -20.00
C PRO A 652 19.54 5.32 -19.28
N LEU A 653 18.59 5.02 -18.40
CA LEU A 653 17.94 5.99 -17.53
C LEU A 653 18.49 5.83 -16.13
N GLU A 654 18.65 6.94 -15.42
CA GLU A 654 19.19 6.95 -14.06
C GLU A 654 18.24 7.74 -13.15
N ALA A 655 18.10 7.28 -11.92
CA ALA A 655 17.45 7.99 -10.83
C ALA A 655 18.28 7.80 -9.55
N ASP A 656 18.27 8.79 -8.67
CA ASP A 656 19.08 8.79 -7.44
C ASP A 656 18.47 7.94 -6.32
N PHE A 657 17.17 7.67 -6.38
CA PHE A 657 16.52 6.63 -5.60
C PHE A 657 15.18 6.21 -6.21
N GLY A 658 14.70 5.05 -5.80
CA GLY A 658 13.38 4.52 -6.13
C GLY A 658 12.75 3.91 -4.88
N MET A 659 11.43 4.05 -4.70
CA MET A 659 10.73 3.40 -3.60
C MET A 659 9.29 2.99 -3.93
N PHE A 660 8.86 1.90 -3.31
CA PHE A 660 7.46 1.58 -3.07
C PHE A 660 7.09 2.03 -1.66
N LEU A 661 6.06 2.87 -1.54
CA LEU A 661 5.59 3.42 -0.27
C LEU A 661 4.16 2.92 -0.02
N SER A 662 3.89 2.38 1.16
CA SER A 662 2.52 2.01 1.52
C SER A 662 1.67 3.25 1.75
N GLU A 663 0.46 3.26 1.19
CA GLU A 663 -0.50 4.36 1.35
C GLU A 663 -1.63 3.93 2.31
N GLY A 664 -1.99 4.82 3.23
CA GLY A 664 -3.21 4.70 4.04
C GLY A 664 -2.99 4.54 5.55
N ARG A 665 -4.11 4.48 6.28
CA ARG A 665 -4.15 4.20 7.73
C ARG A 665 -3.66 2.79 8.04
N MET A 666 -3.42 2.49 9.33
CA MET A 666 -3.36 1.09 9.78
C MET A 666 -4.61 0.35 9.25
N ASP A 667 -4.39 -0.75 8.52
CA ASP A 667 -5.42 -1.57 7.87
C ASP A 667 -6.15 -0.95 6.64
N GLU A 668 -5.58 0.02 5.93
CA GLU A 668 -6.04 0.36 4.56
C GLU A 668 -5.31 -0.49 3.50
N ILE A 669 -6.03 -0.93 2.46
CA ILE A 669 -5.52 -1.71 1.32
C ILE A 669 -5.52 -0.74 0.13
N LYS A 670 -4.38 -0.08 -0.10
CA LYS A 670 -4.17 0.76 -1.28
C LYS A 670 -3.00 0.26 -2.10
N THR A 671 -3.01 0.58 -3.39
CA THR A 671 -1.87 0.27 -4.25
C THR A 671 -0.66 1.02 -3.69
N PRO A 672 0.50 0.36 -3.52
CA PRO A 672 1.71 1.07 -3.15
C PRO A 672 2.01 2.20 -4.13
N LEU A 673 2.41 3.34 -3.58
CA LEU A 673 2.87 4.48 -4.37
C LEU A 673 4.28 4.21 -4.84
N ILE A 674 4.57 4.58 -6.09
CA ILE A 674 5.92 4.48 -6.66
C ILE A 674 6.52 5.88 -6.68
N ILE A 675 7.72 6.04 -6.14
CA ILE A 675 8.44 7.33 -6.15
C ILE A 675 9.81 7.13 -6.78
N PHE A 676 10.15 8.00 -7.73
CA PHE A 676 11.49 8.13 -8.28
C PHE A 676 12.05 9.51 -7.98
N GLY A 677 13.27 9.56 -7.47
CA GLY A 677 13.90 10.79 -7.03
C GLY A 677 15.14 11.19 -7.81
N GLU A 678 15.33 12.50 -7.96
CA GLU A 678 16.60 13.12 -8.33
C GLU A 678 17.02 14.02 -7.16
N CYS A 679 18.25 13.83 -6.68
CA CYS A 679 18.84 14.46 -5.52
C CYS A 679 20.02 15.36 -5.92
N LYS A 680 20.08 16.57 -5.36
CA LYS A 680 21.26 17.43 -5.44
C LYS A 680 21.60 17.94 -4.06
N SER A 681 22.78 17.62 -3.54
CA SER A 681 23.24 18.14 -2.22
C SER A 681 23.22 19.68 -2.20
N PHE A 682 24.29 20.35 -2.62
CA PHE A 682 24.33 21.82 -2.69
C PHE A 682 24.42 22.36 -4.14
N ASN A 683 24.25 21.47 -5.12
CA ASN A 683 24.26 21.81 -6.55
C ASN A 683 22.87 22.17 -7.09
N GLU A 684 22.84 22.73 -8.29
CA GLU A 684 21.61 23.06 -9.04
C GLU A 684 21.10 21.90 -9.87
N PHE A 685 19.77 21.80 -10.01
CA PHE A 685 19.13 20.96 -11.00
C PHE A 685 19.30 21.55 -12.40
N THR A 686 19.84 20.73 -13.29
CA THR A 686 20.06 21.10 -14.69
C THR A 686 18.87 20.72 -15.57
N GLN A 687 18.87 21.23 -16.80
CA GLN A 687 17.87 20.83 -17.80
C GLN A 687 17.97 19.34 -18.17
N ALA A 688 19.18 18.76 -18.09
CA ALA A 688 19.39 17.33 -18.33
C ALA A 688 18.73 16.49 -17.23
N ASP A 689 18.88 16.88 -15.96
CA ASP A 689 18.26 16.19 -14.82
C ASP A 689 16.73 16.16 -14.94
N VAL A 690 16.10 17.33 -15.15
CA VAL A 690 14.65 17.43 -15.34
C VAL A 690 14.19 16.68 -16.61
N GLY A 691 15.03 16.68 -17.65
CA GLY A 691 14.81 15.92 -18.88
C GLY A 691 14.77 14.41 -18.65
N ARG A 692 15.71 13.85 -17.88
CA ARG A 692 15.73 12.43 -17.50
C ARG A 692 14.51 12.05 -16.69
N MET A 693 14.18 12.82 -15.65
CA MET A 693 13.02 12.56 -14.80
C MET A 693 11.70 12.66 -15.57
N ARG A 694 11.62 13.51 -16.60
CA ARG A 694 10.49 13.53 -17.53
C ARG A 694 10.36 12.23 -18.33
N VAL A 695 11.46 11.65 -18.80
CA VAL A 695 11.43 10.37 -19.53
C VAL A 695 10.98 9.24 -18.60
N ILE A 696 11.46 9.22 -17.35
CA ILE A 696 10.98 8.29 -16.32
C ILE A 696 9.48 8.47 -16.09
N ALA A 697 9.01 9.70 -15.89
CA ALA A 697 7.60 10.02 -15.69
C ALA A 697 6.71 9.51 -16.84
N ASP A 698 7.14 9.74 -18.09
CA ASP A 698 6.41 9.33 -19.29
C ASP A 698 6.35 7.78 -19.42
N LYS A 699 7.35 7.06 -18.92
CA LYS A 699 7.41 5.57 -18.93
C LYS A 699 6.66 4.92 -17.78
N PHE A 700 6.58 5.58 -16.63
CA PHE A 700 5.91 5.08 -15.43
C PHE A 700 4.77 6.03 -15.00
N PRO A 701 3.65 6.08 -15.74
CA PRO A 701 2.49 6.86 -15.33
C PRO A 701 1.97 6.43 -13.97
N GLY A 702 1.66 7.39 -13.10
CA GLY A 702 1.21 7.20 -11.72
C GLY A 702 2.35 7.32 -10.70
N ALA A 703 3.61 7.25 -11.14
CA ALA A 703 4.76 7.46 -10.28
C ALA A 703 4.90 8.93 -9.87
N ILE A 704 5.26 9.16 -8.60
CA ILE A 704 5.63 10.44 -8.05
C ILE A 704 7.08 10.72 -8.43
N ILE A 705 7.34 11.93 -8.89
CA ILE A 705 8.67 12.41 -9.28
C ILE A 705 9.15 13.37 -8.20
N ALA A 706 10.16 12.98 -7.43
CA ALA A 706 10.71 13.78 -6.36
C ALA A 706 11.96 14.54 -6.82
N PHE A 707 12.03 15.83 -6.52
CA PHE A 707 13.25 16.63 -6.60
C PHE A 707 13.68 17.02 -5.18
N CYS A 708 14.81 16.50 -4.74
CA CYS A 708 15.29 16.64 -3.37
C CYS A 708 16.62 17.42 -3.34
N THR A 709 16.73 18.43 -2.50
CA THR A 709 17.99 19.18 -2.35
C THR A 709 18.29 19.61 -0.92
N LEU A 710 19.56 19.70 -0.55
CA LEU A 710 19.97 20.21 0.77
C LEU A 710 20.02 21.74 0.82
N ARG A 711 19.86 22.43 -0.31
CA ARG A 711 19.65 23.88 -0.31
C ARG A 711 18.26 24.23 0.22
N LYS A 712 18.14 25.33 0.96
CA LYS A 712 16.86 25.82 1.48
C LYS A 712 15.94 26.39 0.41
N THR A 713 16.48 26.80 -0.74
CA THR A 713 15.71 27.41 -1.83
C THR A 713 16.25 27.00 -3.19
N LEU A 714 15.36 26.94 -4.18
CA LEU A 714 15.67 26.75 -5.59
C LEU A 714 15.89 28.10 -6.28
N LYS A 715 16.77 28.16 -7.28
CA LYS A 715 16.91 29.34 -8.15
C LYS A 715 15.77 29.43 -9.17
N ASP A 716 15.51 30.61 -9.69
CA ASP A 716 14.40 30.87 -10.62
C ASP A 716 14.44 30.02 -11.88
N ARG A 717 15.65 29.70 -12.38
CA ARG A 717 15.82 28.81 -13.54
C ARG A 717 15.31 27.39 -13.21
N GLU A 718 15.67 26.86 -12.06
CA GLU A 718 15.27 25.54 -11.58
C GLU A 718 13.75 25.48 -11.37
N LYS A 719 13.20 26.51 -10.69
CA LYS A 719 11.75 26.66 -10.48
C LYS A 719 10.99 26.60 -11.79
N LYS A 720 11.43 27.33 -12.82
CA LYS A 720 10.78 27.32 -14.15
C LYS A 720 10.83 25.94 -14.82
N LEU A 721 11.97 25.25 -14.76
CA LEU A 721 12.13 23.92 -15.35
C LEU A 721 11.23 22.89 -14.68
N ILE A 722 11.29 22.80 -13.34
CA ILE A 722 10.52 21.83 -12.56
C ILE A 722 9.01 22.16 -12.63
N ALA A 723 8.62 23.45 -12.60
CA ALA A 723 7.23 23.86 -12.75
C ALA A 723 6.60 23.42 -14.08
N SER A 724 7.37 23.39 -15.16
CA SER A 724 6.92 22.88 -16.45
C SER A 724 6.56 21.40 -16.38
N LEU A 725 7.41 20.59 -15.72
CA LEU A 725 7.14 19.17 -15.49
C LEU A 725 5.96 18.96 -14.54
N ALA A 726 5.89 19.71 -13.44
CA ALA A 726 4.80 19.65 -12.46
C ALA A 726 3.43 19.92 -13.12
N ARG A 727 3.31 21.00 -13.90
CA ARG A 727 2.05 21.31 -14.61
C ARG A 727 1.67 20.26 -15.65
N ARG A 728 2.64 19.60 -16.29
CA ARG A 728 2.38 18.47 -17.19
C ARG A 728 1.84 17.27 -16.42
N GLY A 729 2.42 16.98 -15.26
CA GLY A 729 2.06 15.88 -14.37
C GLY A 729 0.66 15.98 -13.78
N ARG A 730 0.15 17.19 -13.54
CA ARG A 730 -1.22 17.49 -13.02
C ARG A 730 -2.38 17.00 -13.90
N LYS A 731 -2.13 16.49 -15.09
CA LYS A 731 -3.19 15.85 -15.90
C LYS A 731 -3.76 14.65 -15.13
N HIS A 732 -5.03 14.30 -15.38
CA HIS A 732 -5.62 13.09 -14.81
C HIS A 732 -5.12 11.85 -15.54
N LEU A 733 -4.65 10.86 -14.78
CA LEU A 733 -4.38 9.50 -15.28
C LEU A 733 -5.61 8.62 -15.06
N LYS A 734 -6.01 8.55 -13.80
CA LYS A 734 -7.22 7.92 -13.30
C LYS A 734 -7.80 8.86 -12.25
N ALA A 735 -9.12 8.85 -12.05
CA ALA A 735 -9.65 8.97 -10.70
C ALA A 735 -9.01 9.99 -9.72
N GLU A 736 -9.00 11.30 -9.99
CA GLU A 736 -8.31 12.32 -9.14
C GLU A 736 -6.80 12.13 -8.91
N GLN A 737 -6.21 11.02 -9.36
CA GLN A 737 -4.78 10.79 -9.41
C GLN A 737 -4.15 11.56 -10.57
N TRP A 738 -3.08 12.27 -10.27
CA TRP A 738 -2.29 12.95 -11.29
C TRP A 738 -1.46 11.94 -12.08
N VAL A 739 -1.17 12.25 -13.35
CA VAL A 739 -0.33 11.42 -14.21
C VAL A 739 1.04 11.20 -13.60
N ASN A 740 1.68 12.26 -13.11
CA ASN A 740 2.90 12.14 -12.32
C ASN A 740 2.96 13.32 -11.35
N PRO A 741 2.55 13.14 -10.08
CA PRO A 741 2.76 14.17 -9.07
C PRO A 741 4.24 14.51 -8.94
N VAL A 742 4.56 15.80 -8.82
CA VAL A 742 5.94 16.25 -8.58
C VAL A 742 6.06 16.71 -7.15
N LEU A 743 6.94 16.08 -6.38
CA LEU A 743 7.26 16.45 -5.01
C LEU A 743 8.56 17.24 -4.98
N ILE A 744 8.63 18.27 -4.15
CA ILE A 744 9.84 19.08 -3.95
C ILE A 744 10.19 19.07 -2.48
N LEU A 745 11.38 18.56 -2.16
CA LEU A 745 11.95 18.60 -0.81
C LEU A 745 13.23 19.42 -0.84
N THR A 746 13.36 20.34 0.10
CA THR A 746 14.52 21.22 0.24
C THR A 746 15.18 20.98 1.59
N GLY A 747 16.27 21.70 1.88
CA GLY A 747 16.88 21.68 3.20
C GLY A 747 15.94 22.15 4.32
N ILE A 748 14.79 22.76 3.99
CA ILE A 748 13.75 23.09 4.98
C ILE A 748 13.08 21.83 5.49
N GLU A 749 12.75 20.87 4.61
CA GLU A 749 12.15 19.60 4.99
C GLU A 749 13.19 18.56 5.43
N LEU A 750 14.34 18.49 4.74
CA LEU A 750 15.30 17.40 4.92
C LEU A 750 16.20 17.54 6.16
N PHE A 751 16.36 18.75 6.70
CA PHE A 751 17.13 19.01 7.94
C PHE A 751 16.25 19.28 9.16
N ASP A 752 14.92 19.19 9.04
CA ASP A 752 14.04 19.39 10.18
C ASP A 752 13.82 18.05 10.91
N ASP A 753 13.89 18.08 12.24
CA ASP A 753 13.67 16.89 13.07
C ASP A 753 12.19 16.44 13.07
N PHE A 754 11.28 17.29 12.58
CA PHE A 754 9.85 17.04 12.55
C PHE A 754 9.31 17.00 11.13
N GLU A 755 8.31 16.16 10.88
CA GLU A 755 7.67 16.03 9.57
C GLU A 755 6.66 17.15 9.28
N PRO A 756 6.23 17.32 8.02
CA PRO A 756 5.11 18.18 7.68
C PRO A 756 3.87 17.87 8.53
N PRO A 757 3.12 18.89 8.99
CA PRO A 757 3.33 20.31 8.72
C PRO A 757 4.34 21.01 9.65
N SER A 758 4.90 20.32 10.64
CA SER A 758 5.71 20.92 11.70
C SER A 758 7.01 21.56 11.17
N CYS A 759 7.67 20.95 10.18
CA CYS A 759 8.87 21.51 9.55
C CYS A 759 8.67 22.89 8.90
N TRP A 760 7.42 23.29 8.65
CA TRP A 760 7.08 24.57 8.01
C TRP A 760 6.77 25.68 9.01
N LYS A 761 6.66 25.36 10.30
CA LYS A 761 6.44 26.34 11.36
C LYS A 761 7.64 27.28 11.48
N ASP A 762 7.35 28.56 11.73
CA ASP A 762 8.35 29.60 11.94
C ASP A 762 9.34 29.85 10.78
N LYS A 763 9.08 29.29 9.58
CA LYS A 763 9.88 29.52 8.36
C LYS A 763 9.40 30.72 7.52
N GLY A 764 8.38 31.45 7.99
CA GLY A 764 7.80 32.61 7.33
C GLY A 764 6.93 32.27 6.11
N THR A 765 6.61 33.28 5.29
CA THR A 765 5.79 33.10 4.08
C THR A 765 6.61 32.44 2.95
N PRO A 766 6.06 31.44 2.22
CA PRO A 766 4.69 30.93 2.26
C PRO A 766 4.42 29.78 3.25
N TYR A 767 5.45 29.27 3.92
CA TYR A 767 5.41 28.04 4.72
C TYR A 767 4.38 28.04 5.86
N GLU A 768 4.30 29.13 6.62
CA GLU A 768 3.41 29.25 7.79
C GLU A 768 1.92 29.07 7.43
N ALA A 769 1.51 29.51 6.24
CA ALA A 769 0.15 29.34 5.76
C ALA A 769 -0.21 27.86 5.52
N PHE A 770 0.75 27.06 5.06
CA PHE A 770 0.58 25.62 4.86
C PHE A 770 0.70 24.86 6.19
N ALA A 771 1.57 25.32 7.10
CA ALA A 771 1.75 24.70 8.41
C ALA A 771 0.44 24.60 9.22
N ASN A 772 -0.45 25.58 9.07
CA ASN A 772 -1.73 25.63 9.79
C ASN A 772 -2.88 24.88 9.11
N ASN A 773 -2.81 24.68 7.79
CA ASN A 773 -3.94 24.19 6.98
C ASN A 773 -3.72 22.80 6.41
N TRP A 774 -2.49 22.32 6.31
CA TRP A 774 -2.19 21.01 5.77
C TRP A 774 -2.17 19.96 6.88
N HIS A 775 -2.79 18.81 6.62
CA HIS A 775 -2.79 17.68 7.52
C HIS A 775 -2.17 16.46 6.86
N ILE A 776 -1.45 15.66 7.65
CA ILE A 776 -0.81 14.43 7.14
C ILE A 776 -1.79 13.44 6.51
N ARG A 777 -3.04 13.49 6.97
CA ARG A 777 -4.16 12.70 6.47
C ARG A 777 -4.62 13.09 5.06
N ASP A 778 -4.17 14.22 4.55
CA ASP A 778 -4.53 14.69 3.20
C ASP A 778 -3.80 13.88 2.12
N GLY A 779 -2.74 13.12 2.48
CA GLY A 779 -2.04 12.20 1.57
C GLY A 779 -0.97 12.86 0.70
N ILE A 780 -0.16 12.02 0.04
CA ILE A 780 1.09 12.47 -0.61
C ILE A 780 0.86 13.36 -1.84
N GLN A 781 -0.26 13.22 -2.55
CA GLN A 781 -0.57 14.07 -3.69
C GLN A 781 -0.88 15.51 -3.24
N ASN A 782 -1.53 15.68 -2.09
CA ASN A 782 -1.73 16.98 -1.49
C ASN A 782 -0.42 17.56 -0.94
N LEU A 783 0.49 16.73 -0.44
CA LEU A 783 1.87 17.16 -0.12
C LEU A 783 2.61 17.66 -1.38
N CYS A 784 2.44 16.99 -2.52
CA CYS A 784 2.99 17.45 -3.80
C CYS A 784 2.41 18.82 -4.18
N ASP A 785 1.10 19.04 -4.04
CA ASP A 785 0.50 20.36 -4.33
C ASP A 785 1.02 21.46 -3.42
N ALA A 786 1.16 21.18 -2.11
CA ALA A 786 1.68 22.12 -1.13
C ALA A 786 3.14 22.51 -1.43
N THR A 787 4.02 21.53 -1.61
CA THR A 787 5.45 21.76 -1.91
C THR A 787 5.66 22.46 -3.26
N GLN A 788 4.82 22.18 -4.26
CA GLN A 788 4.82 22.91 -5.54
C GLN A 788 4.49 24.40 -5.35
N GLN A 789 3.49 24.72 -4.53
CA GLN A 789 3.12 26.10 -4.24
C GLN A 789 4.25 26.82 -3.47
N MET A 790 4.80 26.18 -2.43
CA MET A 790 5.85 26.78 -1.60
C MET A 790 7.17 26.99 -2.35
N HIS A 791 7.66 25.95 -3.04
CA HIS A 791 9.01 25.95 -3.62
C HIS A 791 9.08 26.42 -5.07
N LEU A 792 8.02 26.21 -5.85
CA LEU A 792 7.97 26.60 -7.27
C LEU A 792 7.15 27.88 -7.51
N GLY A 793 6.31 28.30 -6.54
CA GLY A 793 5.44 29.47 -6.68
C GLY A 793 4.38 29.29 -7.76
N ILE A 794 3.96 28.06 -8.05
CA ILE A 794 2.88 27.78 -8.99
C ILE A 794 1.54 27.71 -8.27
N GLU A 795 0.46 27.96 -9.01
CA GLU A 795 -0.92 27.93 -8.52
C GLU A 795 -1.30 26.56 -7.91
N SER A 796 -2.28 26.53 -7.00
CA SER A 796 -2.84 25.27 -6.49
C SER A 796 -3.42 24.43 -7.63
N TYR A 797 -3.53 23.12 -7.41
CA TYR A 797 -4.14 22.20 -8.36
C TYR A 797 -5.55 22.63 -8.77
N TRP A 798 -6.40 23.01 -7.81
CA TRP A 798 -7.78 23.41 -8.07
C TRP A 798 -7.87 24.68 -8.91
N THR A 799 -7.01 25.66 -8.66
CA THR A 799 -6.92 26.88 -9.48
C THR A 799 -6.49 26.54 -10.90
N TRP A 800 -5.46 25.70 -11.07
CA TRP A 800 -5.02 25.25 -12.41
C TRP A 800 -6.12 24.47 -13.14
N TYR A 801 -6.83 23.59 -12.43
CA TYR A 801 -7.90 22.76 -12.97
C TYR A 801 -9.05 23.61 -13.50
N GLU A 802 -9.53 24.58 -12.72
CA GLU A 802 -10.60 25.49 -13.15
C GLU A 802 -10.18 26.36 -14.33
N GLN A 803 -8.96 26.92 -14.33
CA GLN A 803 -8.45 27.66 -15.48
C GLN A 803 -8.40 26.80 -16.75
N THR A 804 -7.99 25.54 -16.62
CA THR A 804 -7.93 24.58 -17.73
C THR A 804 -9.33 24.21 -18.21
N ARG A 805 -10.28 24.02 -17.29
CA ARG A 805 -11.69 23.75 -17.57
C ARG A 805 -12.35 24.91 -18.31
N GLN A 806 -12.16 26.14 -17.87
CA GLN A 806 -12.65 27.35 -18.55
C GLN A 806 -12.06 27.50 -19.95
N LYS A 807 -10.76 27.25 -20.13
CA LYS A 807 -10.11 27.24 -21.46
C LYS A 807 -10.69 26.17 -22.39
N ARG A 808 -11.06 24.99 -21.88
CA ARG A 808 -11.73 23.94 -22.67
C ARG A 808 -13.15 24.32 -23.06
N LEU A 809 -13.90 24.94 -22.14
CA LEU A 809 -15.26 25.42 -22.40
C LEU A 809 -15.28 26.52 -23.48
N SER A 810 -14.38 27.50 -23.38
CA SER A 810 -14.29 28.57 -24.39
C SER A 810 -13.85 28.07 -25.77
N ARG A 811 -12.96 27.07 -25.84
CA ARG A 811 -12.62 26.39 -27.12
C ARG A 811 -13.81 25.65 -27.74
N ARG A 812 -14.62 24.97 -26.92
CA ARG A 812 -15.84 24.29 -27.39
C ARG A 812 -16.91 25.27 -27.86
N GLN A 813 -17.08 26.39 -27.15
CA GLN A 813 -17.97 27.46 -27.58
C GLN A 813 -17.52 28.06 -28.91
N LYS A 814 -16.21 28.31 -29.09
CA LYS A 814 -15.63 28.79 -30.37
C LYS A 814 -15.75 27.78 -31.51
N SER A 815 -15.64 26.47 -31.26
CA SER A 815 -15.84 25.46 -32.31
C SER A 815 -17.32 25.34 -32.70
N ASN A 816 -18.24 25.49 -31.74
CA ASN A 816 -19.67 25.47 -32.03
C ASN A 816 -20.12 26.74 -32.77
N THR A 817 -19.57 27.92 -32.46
CA THR A 817 -19.87 29.15 -33.22
C THR A 817 -19.28 29.16 -34.62
N ASN A 818 -18.13 28.50 -34.85
CA ASN A 818 -17.57 28.31 -36.19
C ASN A 818 -18.32 27.26 -37.02
N ASN A 819 -18.92 26.24 -36.40
CA ASN A 819 -19.80 25.30 -37.10
C ASN A 819 -21.17 25.89 -37.43
N SER A 820 -21.69 26.83 -36.62
CA SER A 820 -22.94 27.54 -36.92
C SER A 820 -22.79 28.66 -37.96
N SER A 821 -21.58 29.16 -38.21
CA SER A 821 -21.32 30.17 -39.25
C SER A 821 -21.00 29.58 -40.62
N ALA A 822 -20.77 28.26 -40.72
CA ALA A 822 -20.58 27.53 -41.97
C ALA A 822 -21.89 27.07 -42.63
N SER A 823 -23.04 27.17 -41.95
CA SER A 823 -24.37 26.95 -42.54
C SER A 823 -25.01 28.28 -42.96
N LYS A 824 -24.49 28.91 -44.02
CA LYS A 824 -25.29 29.90 -44.78
C LYS A 824 -26.11 29.15 -45.84
N PRO A 825 -27.41 29.46 -46.00
CA PRO A 825 -28.23 28.82 -47.01
C PRO A 825 -27.77 29.30 -48.40
N SER A 826 -27.47 28.36 -49.29
CA SER A 826 -27.39 28.64 -50.72
C SER A 826 -28.75 29.13 -51.20
N LYS A 827 -28.76 30.30 -51.86
CA LYS A 827 -29.92 30.85 -52.57
C LYS A 827 -30.44 29.89 -53.62
#